data_AF-A0A962PXN0-F1
#
_entry.id   AF-A0A962PXN0-F1
#
_cell.length_a   1.000
_cell.length_b   1.000
_cell.length_c   1.000
_cell.angle_alpha   90.00
_cell.angle_beta   90.00
_cell.angle_gamma   90.00
#
_symmetry.space_group_name_H-M   'P 1'
#
loop_
_entity.id
_entity.type
_entity.pdbx_description
1 polymer ?
#
loop_
_entity_poly.entity_id
_entity_poly.type
_entity_poly.pdbx_seq_one_letter_code
_entity_poly.pdbx_strand_id
1 'polypeptide(L)'
;MRVTAFVLFAVLLFACSRQEPPAAPVVVGEAPVIAAQPAASAPAPADTDWPLHGNDTQEQRYSTLDQINLDNVEQLGVAWSFDLYTERGVEATPLVVDGVMYVTGSWSMVYALDARSGALKWFFDPQVDRAFLAKGCCDAVNRGVAYADGKVIVGTYDGRLVALNASDGAVVWDVQTTDREKPYTITGAPRIAKDKVIIGNGGAELGVRGYVSAYSIATGEMIWRFYTVPGNPADGFENAAMEAAAKTWTGNWWEWGGGGTVWDSIVYDPELDLLYIGVGNGSPWNASLRSPGGGDNLYLSSIVALRPDSGEYVWHYQTTPGETWDYTATQQMTLADLEIDGKPRKVLMQAPKNGFFYVLDRATGELLSAEKFGVVNWATHIDMATGRPVETPDARVFDGKRISLPSNAGAHNWSPMSYDPQTGLVYIPTLVFPITFLEPTEEKDMKPGMGKWNVGFDRMGGSPPKIPGLGAIIDTQFKGQLLAWDPVRQEARWQAPEGRAGLGGALSTAGGLVFAGAKDDQLLAYNAATGEQVWSGYTGNLAAAPISYALDGVQYIAIAQGFGGGFAAEGGPVAHDWGIRNMSRVIAFKLGGKAELAPPRVDTREMPQPAPVTADAAVLARGEVVYQRHCSYCHGDGFRTGGVTPDLRWSTAQVHDMWQEIVIGGALEARGMVSFRDYVSTDDAEAIRQYALSEANRLYREKHPPHDE
;
A
#
# COMPACT_ATOMS: atom_id res chain seq x y z
N MET A 1 -1.70 -1.89 -82.48
CA MET A 1 -1.21 -3.28 -82.53
C MET A 1 -2.42 -4.22 -82.36
N ARG A 2 -2.58 -5.42 -82.95
CA ARG A 2 -1.67 -6.61 -83.08
C ARG A 2 -1.28 -7.16 -81.70
N VAL A 3 -1.38 -8.45 -81.37
CA VAL A 3 -1.72 -9.72 -82.08
C VAL A 3 -2.32 -10.70 -81.01
N THR A 4 -3.42 -11.45 -81.25
CA THR A 4 -3.51 -12.93 -81.54
C THR A 4 -2.65 -13.86 -80.62
N ALA A 5 -3.00 -15.08 -80.21
CA ALA A 5 -4.07 -16.07 -80.49
C ALA A 5 -4.27 -16.98 -79.21
N PHE A 6 -4.66 -18.27 -79.13
CA PHE A 6 -5.08 -19.30 -80.11
C PHE A 6 -6.03 -20.38 -79.49
N VAL A 7 -7.30 -20.38 -79.93
CA VAL A 7 -8.35 -21.44 -80.03
C VAL A 7 -7.93 -22.94 -79.99
N LEU A 8 -8.80 -23.79 -79.37
CA LEU A 8 -9.37 -25.13 -79.77
C LEU A 8 -9.93 -25.85 -78.49
N PHE A 9 -10.85 -26.84 -78.45
CA PHE A 9 -11.89 -27.44 -79.34
C PHE A 9 -12.97 -28.11 -78.41
N ALA A 10 -14.29 -28.16 -78.71
CA ALA A 10 -15.08 -29.19 -79.44
C ALA A 10 -15.06 -30.63 -78.82
N VAL A 11 -16.14 -31.45 -78.82
CA VAL A 11 -17.31 -31.59 -79.73
C VAL A 11 -18.64 -31.91 -79.00
N LEU A 12 -19.76 -31.55 -79.67
CA LEU A 12 -21.20 -31.81 -79.44
C LEU A 12 -21.67 -33.22 -79.03
N LEU A 13 -22.91 -33.31 -78.51
CA LEU A 13 -23.99 -34.08 -79.16
C LEU A 13 -25.41 -33.52 -78.84
N PHE A 14 -26.43 -33.99 -79.58
CA PHE A 14 -27.78 -33.39 -79.69
C PHE A 14 -28.83 -34.01 -78.76
N ALA A 15 -29.84 -33.22 -78.35
CA ALA A 15 -31.27 -33.48 -78.66
C ALA A 15 -32.18 -32.30 -78.24
N CYS A 16 -33.23 -32.02 -79.00
CA CYS A 16 -34.34 -31.14 -78.61
C CYS A 16 -35.63 -31.95 -78.42
N SER A 17 -36.33 -31.76 -77.31
CA SER A 17 -37.78 -31.97 -77.21
C SER A 17 -38.36 -31.16 -76.04
N ARG A 18 -39.66 -30.82 -76.10
CA ARG A 18 -40.39 -30.11 -75.03
C ARG A 18 -41.12 -31.10 -74.13
N GLN A 19 -41.42 -30.66 -72.91
CA GLN A 19 -42.10 -31.46 -71.89
C GLN A 19 -43.56 -31.76 -72.23
N GLU A 20 -44.01 -32.94 -71.83
CA GLU A 20 -45.36 -33.15 -71.26
C GLU A 20 -45.18 -33.68 -69.82
N PRO A 21 -46.07 -33.35 -68.86
CA PRO A 21 -45.90 -33.72 -67.45
C PRO A 21 -46.55 -35.07 -67.08
N PRO A 22 -45.81 -36.03 -66.50
CA PRO A 22 -46.39 -37.21 -65.87
C PRO A 22 -47.04 -36.89 -64.50
N ALA A 23 -47.91 -37.80 -64.02
CA ALA A 23 -48.74 -37.61 -62.83
C ALA A 23 -47.97 -37.69 -61.48
N ALA A 24 -48.61 -37.17 -60.43
CA ALA A 24 -48.07 -37.14 -59.07
C ALA A 24 -47.96 -38.56 -58.43
N PRO A 25 -46.85 -38.89 -57.74
CA PRO A 25 -46.73 -40.14 -56.97
C PRO A 25 -47.55 -40.15 -55.68
N VAL A 26 -47.88 -41.36 -55.19
CA VAL A 26 -48.56 -41.59 -53.92
C VAL A 26 -47.56 -41.61 -52.75
N VAL A 27 -47.96 -41.09 -51.59
CA VAL A 27 -47.15 -41.07 -50.37
C VAL A 27 -47.04 -42.46 -49.74
N VAL A 28 -45.82 -42.84 -49.36
CA VAL A 28 -45.53 -43.93 -48.42
C VAL A 28 -44.79 -43.30 -47.24
N GLY A 29 -45.22 -43.58 -46.01
CA GLY A 29 -44.71 -42.89 -44.81
C GLY A 29 -43.33 -43.41 -44.35
N GLU A 30 -42.44 -42.48 -44.03
CA GLU A 30 -41.16 -42.78 -43.35
C GLU A 30 -41.35 -42.92 -41.83
N ALA A 31 -40.45 -43.68 -41.19
CA ALA A 31 -40.38 -43.77 -39.74
C ALA A 31 -39.88 -42.44 -39.13
N PRO A 32 -40.26 -42.10 -37.88
CA PRO A 32 -39.85 -40.83 -37.27
C PRO A 32 -38.33 -40.76 -37.07
N VAL A 33 -37.68 -39.91 -37.87
CA VAL A 33 -36.29 -39.50 -37.61
C VAL A 33 -36.27 -38.71 -36.31
N ILE A 34 -35.74 -39.32 -35.25
CA ILE A 34 -35.40 -38.59 -34.03
C ILE A 34 -34.25 -37.65 -34.37
N ALA A 35 -34.58 -36.41 -34.69
CA ALA A 35 -33.60 -35.35 -34.82
C ALA A 35 -32.87 -35.22 -33.47
N ALA A 36 -31.58 -35.53 -33.45
CA ALA A 36 -30.75 -35.26 -32.29
C ALA A 36 -30.78 -33.75 -32.06
N GLN A 37 -31.39 -33.33 -30.94
CA GLN A 37 -31.25 -31.96 -30.49
C GLN A 37 -29.74 -31.70 -30.33
N PRO A 38 -29.20 -30.57 -30.82
CA PRO A 38 -27.86 -30.17 -30.41
C PRO A 38 -27.88 -30.11 -28.89
N ALA A 39 -26.96 -30.83 -28.24
CA ALA A 39 -26.84 -30.80 -26.80
C ALA A 39 -26.72 -29.33 -26.39
N ALA A 40 -27.65 -28.84 -25.58
CA ALA A 40 -27.58 -27.48 -25.07
C ALA A 40 -26.23 -27.35 -24.37
N SER A 41 -25.37 -26.48 -24.90
CA SER A 41 -24.10 -26.15 -24.25
C SER A 41 -24.43 -25.78 -22.81
N ALA A 42 -23.77 -26.41 -21.85
CA ALA A 42 -23.88 -25.99 -20.46
C ALA A 42 -23.67 -24.46 -20.41
N PRO A 43 -24.51 -23.70 -19.68
CA PRO A 43 -24.32 -22.26 -19.59
C PRO A 43 -22.88 -21.99 -19.16
N ALA A 44 -22.23 -21.02 -19.82
CA ALA A 44 -20.88 -20.64 -19.46
C ALA A 44 -20.84 -20.32 -17.95
N PRO A 45 -19.77 -20.70 -17.22
CA PRO A 45 -19.65 -20.34 -15.82
C PRO A 45 -19.80 -18.83 -15.66
N ALA A 46 -20.60 -18.39 -14.68
CA ALA A 46 -20.84 -16.97 -14.48
C ALA A 46 -19.53 -16.25 -14.15
N ASP A 47 -19.35 -15.07 -14.75
CA ASP A 47 -18.25 -14.17 -14.41
C ASP A 47 -18.27 -13.89 -12.89
N THR A 48 -17.08 -13.89 -12.28
CA THR A 48 -16.88 -13.69 -10.83
C THR A 48 -15.92 -12.54 -10.63
N ASP A 49 -16.47 -11.42 -10.21
CA ASP A 49 -15.78 -10.13 -10.02
C ASP A 49 -14.97 -10.06 -8.72
N TRP A 50 -14.16 -9.01 -8.57
CA TRP A 50 -13.54 -8.58 -7.31
C TRP A 50 -14.00 -7.12 -7.04
N PRO A 51 -15.21 -6.92 -6.50
CA PRO A 51 -15.91 -5.64 -6.59
C PRO A 51 -15.54 -4.63 -5.49
N LEU A 52 -14.93 -5.08 -4.40
CA LEU A 52 -14.53 -4.24 -3.26
C LEU A 52 -13.04 -4.43 -2.95
N HIS A 53 -12.44 -3.47 -2.26
CA HIS A 53 -11.00 -3.45 -1.98
C HIS A 53 -10.52 -4.74 -1.27
N GLY A 54 -11.26 -5.24 -0.29
CA GLY A 54 -11.00 -6.53 0.37
C GLY A 54 -11.76 -7.73 -0.19
N ASN A 55 -12.17 -7.68 -1.47
CA ASN A 55 -13.18 -8.51 -2.16
C ASN A 55 -14.62 -8.31 -1.66
N ASP A 56 -14.82 -8.41 -0.35
CA ASP A 56 -16.12 -8.36 0.33
C ASP A 56 -16.18 -7.25 1.41
N THR A 57 -17.32 -7.10 2.07
CA THR A 57 -17.53 -6.12 3.16
C THR A 57 -16.88 -6.52 4.49
N GLN A 58 -16.37 -7.73 4.61
CA GLN A 58 -15.63 -8.23 5.77
C GLN A 58 -14.11 -8.02 5.62
N GLU A 59 -13.65 -7.66 4.42
CA GLU A 59 -12.25 -7.60 4.00
C GLU A 59 -11.45 -8.85 4.37
N GLN A 60 -11.99 -10.02 4.00
CA GLN A 60 -11.30 -11.31 4.16
C GLN A 60 -10.22 -11.55 3.09
N ARG A 61 -10.31 -10.89 1.92
CA ARG A 61 -9.42 -11.14 0.76
C ARG A 61 -9.32 -12.61 0.38
N TYR A 62 -10.47 -13.28 0.52
CA TYR A 62 -10.70 -14.66 0.12
C TYR A 62 -11.42 -14.69 -1.23
N SER A 63 -10.96 -15.54 -2.15
CA SER A 63 -11.68 -15.85 -3.38
C SER A 63 -12.29 -17.25 -3.32
N THR A 64 -13.58 -17.36 -3.59
CA THR A 64 -14.30 -18.64 -3.68
C THR A 64 -13.95 -19.44 -4.95
N LEU A 65 -13.02 -18.96 -5.78
CA LEU A 65 -12.61 -19.58 -7.03
C LEU A 65 -11.51 -20.64 -6.82
N ASP A 66 -11.72 -21.81 -7.40
CA ASP A 66 -10.94 -23.04 -7.21
C ASP A 66 -10.42 -23.66 -8.53
N GLN A 67 -10.63 -23.01 -9.68
CA GLN A 67 -10.10 -23.49 -10.96
C GLN A 67 -8.57 -23.54 -10.96
N ILE A 68 -7.92 -22.57 -10.30
CA ILE A 68 -6.48 -22.59 -9.97
C ILE A 68 -6.35 -23.17 -8.55
N ASN A 69 -5.71 -24.32 -8.43
CA ASN A 69 -5.62 -25.08 -7.19
C ASN A 69 -4.32 -25.91 -7.11
N LEU A 70 -4.14 -26.64 -6.00
CA LEU A 70 -2.96 -27.46 -5.71
C LEU A 70 -2.61 -28.51 -6.78
N ASP A 71 -3.57 -28.97 -7.59
CA ASP A 71 -3.35 -29.99 -8.63
C ASP A 71 -2.94 -29.40 -10.00
N ASN A 72 -2.94 -28.07 -10.16
CA ASN A 72 -2.67 -27.42 -11.46
C ASN A 72 -1.95 -26.05 -11.42
N VAL A 73 -1.64 -25.51 -10.24
CA VAL A 73 -1.00 -24.18 -10.10
C VAL A 73 0.38 -24.10 -10.79
N GLU A 74 1.07 -25.23 -11.00
CA GLU A 74 2.31 -25.28 -11.78
C GLU A 74 2.14 -24.90 -13.27
N GLN A 75 0.90 -24.92 -13.78
CA GLN A 75 0.55 -24.45 -15.14
C GLN A 75 0.23 -22.94 -15.18
N LEU A 76 0.28 -22.23 -14.06
CA LEU A 76 0.00 -20.80 -13.99
C LEU A 76 1.09 -19.98 -14.69
N GLY A 77 0.70 -19.17 -15.66
CA GLY A 77 1.60 -18.33 -16.46
C GLY A 77 0.95 -17.02 -16.88
N VAL A 78 1.72 -16.07 -17.39
CA VAL A 78 1.22 -14.70 -17.67
C VAL A 78 0.18 -14.73 -18.80
N ALA A 79 -0.98 -14.15 -18.53
CA ALA A 79 -2.07 -13.95 -19.48
C ALA A 79 -1.88 -12.66 -20.28
N TRP A 80 -1.61 -11.56 -19.57
CA TRP A 80 -1.37 -10.22 -20.12
C TRP A 80 -0.64 -9.35 -19.08
N SER A 81 -0.08 -8.20 -19.52
CA SER A 81 0.45 -7.17 -18.62
C SER A 81 0.28 -5.77 -19.21
N PHE A 82 0.26 -4.75 -18.35
CA PHE A 82 0.09 -3.34 -18.72
C PHE A 82 1.08 -2.46 -17.92
N ASP A 83 1.87 -1.64 -18.61
CA ASP A 83 2.83 -0.72 -17.99
C ASP A 83 2.14 0.58 -17.54
N LEU A 84 2.30 0.94 -16.26
CA LEU A 84 1.78 2.18 -15.68
C LEU A 84 2.69 3.36 -16.06
N TYR A 85 2.13 4.57 -16.12
CA TYR A 85 2.79 5.73 -16.72
C TYR A 85 3.82 6.44 -15.82
N THR A 86 4.06 5.95 -14.59
CA THR A 86 4.99 6.55 -13.62
C THR A 86 5.78 5.49 -12.88
N GLU A 87 7.10 5.59 -12.89
CA GLU A 87 8.05 4.67 -12.23
C GLU A 87 8.22 5.04 -10.75
N ARG A 88 7.18 4.77 -9.95
CA ARG A 88 7.01 5.12 -8.53
C ARG A 88 6.20 4.02 -7.80
N GLY A 89 6.12 4.07 -6.47
CA GLY A 89 5.44 3.04 -5.68
C GLY A 89 4.00 2.77 -6.08
N VAL A 90 3.61 1.50 -6.07
CA VAL A 90 2.26 1.00 -6.39
C VAL A 90 1.78 0.09 -5.26
N GLU A 91 0.82 0.56 -4.48
CA GLU A 91 0.23 -0.16 -3.35
C GLU A 91 -1.20 -0.66 -3.66
N ALA A 92 -1.61 -0.57 -4.93
CA ALA A 92 -2.99 -0.74 -5.36
C ALA A 92 -3.48 -2.18 -5.29
N THR A 93 -4.63 -2.40 -4.65
CA THR A 93 -5.46 -3.57 -4.97
C THR A 93 -6.37 -3.20 -6.15
N PRO A 94 -6.29 -3.89 -7.30
CA PRO A 94 -7.25 -3.69 -8.38
C PRO A 94 -8.66 -4.10 -7.96
N LEU A 95 -9.68 -3.44 -8.51
CA LEU A 95 -11.05 -3.97 -8.55
C LEU A 95 -11.31 -4.57 -9.92
N VAL A 96 -12.17 -5.59 -10.02
CA VAL A 96 -12.75 -6.05 -11.28
C VAL A 96 -14.26 -6.03 -11.14
N VAL A 97 -14.96 -5.32 -12.04
CA VAL A 97 -16.43 -5.23 -12.10
C VAL A 97 -16.86 -5.27 -13.57
N ASP A 98 -17.84 -6.12 -13.91
CA ASP A 98 -18.38 -6.29 -15.28
C ASP A 98 -17.26 -6.54 -16.32
N GLY A 99 -16.19 -7.26 -15.93
CA GLY A 99 -15.03 -7.52 -16.77
C GLY A 99 -14.11 -6.31 -17.05
N VAL A 100 -14.26 -5.21 -16.30
CA VAL A 100 -13.35 -4.06 -16.32
C VAL A 100 -12.53 -4.05 -15.04
N MET A 101 -11.20 -3.98 -15.19
CA MET A 101 -10.29 -3.80 -14.06
C MET A 101 -10.04 -2.31 -13.81
N TYR A 102 -10.30 -1.84 -12.59
CA TYR A 102 -9.98 -0.49 -12.15
C TYR A 102 -8.82 -0.53 -11.17
N VAL A 103 -7.74 0.20 -11.47
CA VAL A 103 -6.47 0.13 -10.72
C VAL A 103 -5.78 1.49 -10.69
N THR A 104 -5.08 1.78 -9.59
CA THR A 104 -4.35 3.04 -9.43
C THR A 104 -2.85 2.87 -9.61
N GLY A 105 -2.23 3.83 -10.28
CA GLY A 105 -0.79 4.06 -10.18
C GLY A 105 -0.47 5.07 -9.08
N SER A 106 0.80 5.46 -9.02
CA SER A 106 1.27 6.56 -8.17
C SER A 106 0.61 7.89 -8.57
N TRP A 107 0.68 8.89 -7.68
CA TRP A 107 -0.01 10.19 -7.81
C TRP A 107 -1.54 10.10 -7.94
N SER A 108 -2.14 8.99 -7.51
CA SER A 108 -3.58 8.69 -7.64
C SER A 108 -4.11 8.69 -9.09
N MET A 109 -3.26 8.40 -10.07
CA MET A 109 -3.69 8.16 -11.45
C MET A 109 -4.54 6.88 -11.53
N VAL A 110 -5.68 6.93 -12.20
CA VAL A 110 -6.63 5.80 -12.34
C VAL A 110 -6.60 5.25 -13.76
N TYR A 111 -6.53 3.93 -13.88
CA TYR A 111 -6.54 3.19 -15.14
C TYR A 111 -7.74 2.24 -15.15
N ALA A 112 -8.52 2.25 -16.23
CA ALA A 112 -9.52 1.23 -16.50
C ALA A 112 -9.05 0.33 -17.64
N LEU A 113 -8.82 -0.95 -17.34
CA LEU A 113 -8.34 -1.95 -18.29
C LEU A 113 -9.45 -2.95 -18.60
N ASP A 114 -9.47 -3.48 -19.83
CA ASP A 114 -10.20 -4.70 -20.15
C ASP A 114 -9.55 -5.89 -19.41
N ALA A 115 -10.27 -6.52 -18.48
CA ALA A 115 -9.67 -7.54 -17.59
C ALA A 115 -9.35 -8.87 -18.31
N ARG A 116 -9.84 -9.06 -19.54
CA ARG A 116 -9.55 -10.23 -20.38
C ARG A 116 -8.21 -10.10 -21.12
N SER A 117 -7.77 -8.87 -21.42
CA SER A 117 -6.64 -8.57 -22.31
C SER A 117 -5.59 -7.55 -21.81
N GLY A 118 -5.90 -6.78 -20.76
CA GLY A 118 -5.08 -5.67 -20.28
C GLY A 118 -5.17 -4.40 -21.12
N ALA A 119 -6.04 -4.35 -22.13
CA ALA A 119 -6.18 -3.19 -23.01
C ALA A 119 -6.80 -1.98 -22.27
N LEU A 120 -6.16 -0.81 -22.36
CA LEU A 120 -6.66 0.42 -21.74
C LEU A 120 -7.98 0.87 -22.37
N LYS A 121 -9.02 1.04 -21.55
CA LYS A 121 -10.34 1.55 -21.92
C LYS A 121 -10.42 3.06 -21.72
N TRP A 122 -9.99 3.53 -20.55
CA TRP A 122 -9.81 4.95 -20.24
C TRP A 122 -8.74 5.17 -19.16
N PHE A 123 -8.25 6.40 -19.06
CA PHE A 123 -7.23 6.84 -18.10
C PHE A 123 -7.59 8.21 -17.52
N PHE A 124 -7.35 8.39 -16.22
CA PHE A 124 -7.55 9.66 -15.51
C PHE A 124 -6.30 10.02 -14.70
N ASP A 125 -5.70 11.17 -15.00
CA ASP A 125 -4.66 11.80 -14.17
C ASP A 125 -5.29 12.99 -13.41
N PRO A 126 -5.39 12.95 -12.07
CA PRO A 126 -5.94 14.04 -11.28
C PRO A 126 -5.11 15.34 -11.30
N GLN A 127 -3.96 15.37 -12.00
CA GLN A 127 -3.05 16.53 -12.07
C GLN A 127 -2.56 16.99 -10.68
N VAL A 128 -2.25 16.03 -9.79
CA VAL A 128 -1.64 16.31 -8.49
C VAL A 128 -0.34 17.09 -8.69
N ASP A 129 -0.31 18.33 -8.20
CA ASP A 129 0.89 19.15 -8.15
C ASP A 129 2.02 18.39 -7.46
N ARG A 130 3.17 18.27 -8.15
CA ARG A 130 4.29 17.45 -7.69
C ARG A 130 4.91 17.99 -6.40
N ALA A 131 4.75 19.29 -6.11
CA ALA A 131 5.17 19.90 -4.84
C ALA A 131 4.48 19.27 -3.59
N PHE A 132 3.31 18.63 -3.75
CA PHE A 132 2.67 17.88 -2.65
C PHE A 132 3.47 16.66 -2.19
N LEU A 133 4.50 16.20 -2.91
CA LEU A 133 5.39 15.14 -2.43
C LEU A 133 6.01 15.49 -1.07
N ALA A 134 6.35 16.76 -0.85
CA ALA A 134 6.88 17.25 0.43
C ALA A 134 5.78 17.51 1.49
N LYS A 135 4.59 16.92 1.34
CA LYS A 135 3.49 16.93 2.32
C LYS A 135 3.09 15.51 2.77
N GLY A 136 3.58 14.45 2.12
CA GLY A 136 3.36 13.07 2.55
C GLY A 136 4.65 12.42 3.05
N CYS A 137 4.53 11.47 3.99
CA CYS A 137 5.68 10.77 4.54
C CYS A 137 6.30 9.75 3.56
N CYS A 138 5.45 9.04 2.84
CA CYS A 138 5.71 7.64 2.50
C CYS A 138 5.48 7.38 1.01
N ASP A 139 6.21 8.10 0.15
CA ASP A 139 6.03 8.13 -1.32
C ASP A 139 4.65 8.70 -1.75
N ALA A 140 4.38 8.79 -3.07
CA ALA A 140 3.12 9.25 -3.66
C ALA A 140 2.25 8.08 -4.12
N VAL A 141 2.05 7.13 -3.21
CA VAL A 141 1.33 5.87 -3.41
C VAL A 141 -0.18 6.04 -3.38
N ASN A 142 -0.90 5.07 -3.94
CA ASN A 142 -2.35 4.94 -3.78
C ASN A 142 -2.76 3.45 -3.74
N ARG A 143 -3.66 3.10 -2.81
CA ARG A 143 -4.08 1.71 -2.54
C ARG A 143 -5.29 1.24 -3.33
N GLY A 144 -5.90 2.10 -4.15
CA GLY A 144 -6.96 1.74 -5.07
C GLY A 144 -8.17 2.65 -5.01
N VAL A 145 -9.22 2.22 -5.69
CA VAL A 145 -10.50 2.92 -5.82
C VAL A 145 -11.61 2.19 -5.08
N ALA A 146 -12.75 2.86 -4.90
CA ALA A 146 -14.04 2.22 -4.66
C ALA A 146 -14.86 2.15 -5.96
N TYR A 147 -15.83 1.23 -6.02
CA TYR A 147 -16.86 1.20 -7.06
C TYR A 147 -18.25 1.24 -6.42
N ALA A 148 -19.13 2.14 -6.90
CA ALA A 148 -20.54 2.18 -6.52
C ALA A 148 -21.38 2.96 -7.55
N ASP A 149 -22.63 2.55 -7.79
CA ASP A 149 -23.61 3.27 -8.63
C ASP A 149 -23.06 3.75 -9.99
N GLY A 150 -22.32 2.89 -10.70
CA GLY A 150 -21.68 3.21 -11.98
C GLY A 150 -20.52 4.21 -11.89
N LYS A 151 -19.96 4.45 -10.69
CA LYS A 151 -18.85 5.38 -10.45
C LYS A 151 -17.64 4.65 -9.87
N VAL A 152 -16.46 5.10 -10.28
CA VAL A 152 -15.16 4.76 -9.72
C VAL A 152 -14.71 5.94 -8.87
N ILE A 153 -14.44 5.73 -7.58
CA ILE A 153 -14.14 6.83 -6.64
C ILE A 153 -12.72 6.68 -6.09
N VAL A 154 -11.91 7.75 -6.20
CA VAL A 154 -10.49 7.78 -5.82
C VAL A 154 -10.19 8.91 -4.85
N GLY A 155 -9.36 8.64 -3.84
CA GLY A 155 -8.73 9.67 -3.01
C GLY A 155 -7.44 10.17 -3.66
N THR A 156 -7.31 11.47 -3.91
CA THR A 156 -6.10 12.05 -4.53
C THR A 156 -5.05 12.38 -3.48
N TYR A 157 -3.78 12.26 -3.87
CA TYR A 157 -2.66 12.58 -2.98
C TYR A 157 -2.64 14.04 -2.49
N ASP A 158 -3.25 14.99 -3.23
CA ASP A 158 -3.46 16.38 -2.79
C ASP A 158 -4.76 16.61 -1.98
N GLY A 159 -5.39 15.53 -1.51
CA GLY A 159 -6.45 15.58 -0.51
C GLY A 159 -7.88 15.76 -1.06
N ARG A 160 -8.10 15.55 -2.35
CA ARG A 160 -9.44 15.53 -2.95
C ARG A 160 -10.03 14.12 -2.92
N LEU A 161 -11.36 14.03 -2.97
CA LEU A 161 -12.09 12.82 -3.29
C LEU A 161 -12.79 13.07 -4.63
N VAL A 162 -12.62 12.15 -5.58
CA VAL A 162 -13.10 12.33 -6.97
C VAL A 162 -13.88 11.11 -7.39
N ALA A 163 -15.10 11.31 -7.90
CA ALA A 163 -15.88 10.28 -8.57
C ALA A 163 -15.79 10.43 -10.09
N LEU A 164 -15.47 9.33 -10.76
CA LEU A 164 -15.39 9.18 -12.20
C LEU A 164 -16.53 8.29 -12.69
N ASN A 165 -17.09 8.56 -13.86
CA ASN A 165 -18.02 7.65 -14.52
C ASN A 165 -17.25 6.38 -14.96
N ALA A 166 -17.74 5.20 -14.55
CA ALA A 166 -17.07 3.93 -14.81
C ALA A 166 -16.93 3.60 -16.30
N SER A 167 -17.79 4.14 -17.19
CA SER A 167 -17.74 3.82 -18.62
C SER A 167 -16.64 4.53 -19.40
N ASP A 168 -16.26 5.76 -19.01
CA ASP A 168 -15.42 6.66 -19.80
C ASP A 168 -14.37 7.46 -18.99
N GLY A 169 -14.38 7.38 -17.66
CA GLY A 169 -13.46 8.11 -16.78
C GLY A 169 -13.81 9.60 -16.60
N ALA A 170 -14.96 10.07 -17.08
CA ALA A 170 -15.37 11.47 -16.94
C ALA A 170 -15.68 11.83 -15.48
N VAL A 171 -15.17 12.96 -14.99
CA VAL A 171 -15.41 13.43 -13.62
C VAL A 171 -16.90 13.74 -13.41
N VAL A 172 -17.50 13.08 -12.42
CA VAL A 172 -18.88 13.32 -11.96
C VAL A 172 -18.88 14.39 -10.86
N TRP A 173 -17.96 14.29 -9.91
CA TRP A 173 -17.69 15.30 -8.88
C TRP A 173 -16.23 15.20 -8.39
N ASP A 174 -15.68 16.32 -7.94
CA ASP A 174 -14.36 16.47 -7.30
C ASP A 174 -14.54 17.40 -6.09
N VAL A 175 -14.15 16.94 -4.89
CA VAL A 175 -14.26 17.72 -3.65
C VAL A 175 -12.96 17.69 -2.83
N GLN A 176 -12.46 18.86 -2.43
CA GLN A 176 -11.32 18.98 -1.54
C GLN A 176 -11.74 18.60 -0.11
N THR A 177 -11.17 17.53 0.43
CA THR A 177 -11.50 17.02 1.77
C THR A 177 -10.64 17.67 2.88
N THR A 178 -9.42 18.07 2.53
CA THR A 178 -8.38 18.58 3.43
C THR A 178 -8.08 20.07 3.26
N ASP A 179 -7.58 20.68 4.32
CA ASP A 179 -6.89 21.98 4.27
C ASP A 179 -5.60 21.84 3.45
N ARG A 180 -5.53 22.49 2.26
CA ARG A 180 -4.39 22.40 1.33
C ARG A 180 -3.12 23.04 1.87
N GLU A 181 -3.19 23.95 2.83
CA GLU A 181 -2.00 24.60 3.41
C GLU A 181 -1.30 23.68 4.42
N LYS A 182 -2.03 22.70 4.98
CA LYS A 182 -1.50 21.71 5.91
C LYS A 182 -0.93 20.48 5.18
N PRO A 183 -0.02 19.72 5.81
CA PRO A 183 0.59 18.53 5.21
C PRO A 183 -0.33 17.30 5.30
N TYR A 184 -1.55 17.42 4.77
CA TYR A 184 -2.43 16.28 4.57
C TYR A 184 -2.22 15.65 3.18
N THR A 185 -2.32 14.33 3.10
CA THR A 185 -2.42 13.58 1.84
C THR A 185 -3.46 12.46 1.95
N ILE A 186 -3.86 11.83 0.83
CA ILE A 186 -4.66 10.60 0.85
C ILE A 186 -3.92 9.51 0.06
N THR A 187 -3.79 8.33 0.67
CA THR A 187 -3.12 7.15 0.08
C THR A 187 -3.97 5.88 0.14
N GLY A 188 -4.80 5.71 1.18
CA GLY A 188 -5.74 4.59 1.29
C GLY A 188 -6.88 4.65 0.26
N ALA A 189 -7.45 3.48 -0.05
CA ALA A 189 -8.61 3.35 -0.92
C ALA A 189 -9.90 3.75 -0.16
N PRO A 190 -10.82 4.52 -0.76
CA PRO A 190 -12.13 4.80 -0.18
C PRO A 190 -12.95 3.51 0.02
N ARG A 191 -13.86 3.51 0.99
CA ARG A 191 -14.84 2.41 1.19
C ARG A 191 -16.27 2.89 1.06
N ILE A 192 -17.19 1.97 0.80
CA ILE A 192 -18.62 2.25 0.61
C ILE A 192 -19.39 1.77 1.84
N ALA A 193 -20.22 2.65 2.40
CA ALA A 193 -21.16 2.32 3.47
C ALA A 193 -22.53 2.90 3.10
N LYS A 194 -23.48 2.03 2.72
CA LYS A 194 -24.79 2.42 2.18
C LYS A 194 -24.63 3.35 0.95
N ASP A 195 -25.27 4.50 0.96
CA ASP A 195 -25.23 5.59 -0.04
C ASP A 195 -24.01 6.52 0.08
N LYS A 196 -23.05 6.20 0.97
CA LYS A 196 -21.94 7.07 1.35
C LYS A 196 -20.59 6.43 0.99
N VAL A 197 -19.67 7.26 0.51
CA VAL A 197 -18.25 6.93 0.38
C VAL A 197 -17.48 7.53 1.56
N ILE A 198 -16.67 6.69 2.20
CA ILE A 198 -15.91 6.98 3.41
C ILE A 198 -14.43 7.10 3.05
N ILE A 199 -13.77 8.18 3.51
CA ILE A 199 -12.32 8.38 3.34
C ILE A 199 -11.72 9.15 4.53
N GLY A 200 -10.47 8.85 4.85
CA GLY A 200 -9.65 9.59 5.82
C GLY A 200 -8.49 10.34 5.15
N ASN A 201 -7.32 10.35 5.79
CA ASN A 201 -6.12 11.08 5.36
C ASN A 201 -4.87 10.61 6.13
N GLY A 202 -3.69 10.88 5.59
CA GLY A 202 -2.37 10.76 6.22
C GLY A 202 -1.72 12.13 6.50
N GLY A 203 -0.55 12.14 7.15
CA GLY A 203 0.23 13.35 7.49
C GLY A 203 0.70 13.50 8.94
N ALA A 204 0.56 12.49 9.80
CA ALA A 204 0.89 12.59 11.23
C ALA A 204 2.37 12.95 11.47
N GLU A 205 3.25 12.54 10.57
CA GLU A 205 4.71 12.73 10.60
C GLU A 205 5.11 14.21 10.44
N LEU A 206 4.21 15.03 9.90
CA LEU A 206 4.46 16.44 9.57
C LEU A 206 3.66 17.42 10.45
N GLY A 207 2.65 16.95 11.20
CA GLY A 207 1.83 17.78 12.11
C GLY A 207 0.42 18.03 11.61
N VAL A 208 -0.50 17.07 11.83
CA VAL A 208 -1.92 17.19 11.46
C VAL A 208 -2.86 16.61 12.52
N ARG A 209 -4.14 17.02 12.48
CA ARG A 209 -5.23 16.46 13.29
C ARG A 209 -6.03 15.44 12.46
N GLY A 210 -6.04 14.19 12.87
CA GLY A 210 -6.69 13.09 12.16
C GLY A 210 -8.22 13.16 12.16
N TYR A 211 -8.82 12.69 11.08
CA TYR A 211 -10.27 12.50 10.94
C TYR A 211 -10.59 11.52 9.80
N VAL A 212 -11.84 11.04 9.82
CA VAL A 212 -12.52 10.36 8.72
C VAL A 212 -13.76 11.17 8.33
N SER A 213 -14.25 11.04 7.10
CA SER A 213 -15.49 11.70 6.65
C SER A 213 -16.26 10.86 5.66
N ALA A 214 -17.59 11.04 5.67
CA ALA A 214 -18.52 10.45 4.72
C ALA A 214 -19.02 11.50 3.73
N TYR A 215 -19.08 11.13 2.45
CA TYR A 215 -19.60 11.95 1.37
C TYR A 215 -20.67 11.17 0.60
N SER A 216 -21.69 11.84 0.07
CA SER A 216 -22.70 11.21 -0.79
C SER A 216 -22.08 10.68 -2.08
N ILE A 217 -22.33 9.41 -2.43
CA ILE A 217 -21.91 8.80 -3.70
C ILE A 217 -22.50 9.55 -4.90
N ALA A 218 -23.70 10.12 -4.73
CA ALA A 218 -24.42 10.83 -5.79
C ALA A 218 -23.87 12.23 -6.07
N THR A 219 -23.46 12.99 -5.04
CA THR A 219 -23.17 14.44 -5.17
C THR A 219 -21.77 14.87 -4.71
N GLY A 220 -21.04 14.04 -3.96
CA GLY A 220 -19.80 14.44 -3.28
C GLY A 220 -20.01 15.33 -2.05
N GLU A 221 -21.27 15.59 -1.65
CA GLU A 221 -21.58 16.41 -0.47
C GLU A 221 -21.17 15.70 0.83
N MET A 222 -20.44 16.39 1.72
CA MET A 222 -20.01 15.84 3.01
C MET A 222 -21.20 15.71 3.96
N ILE A 223 -21.51 14.47 4.37
CA ILE A 223 -22.61 14.16 5.28
C ILE A 223 -22.18 14.35 6.74
N TRP A 224 -21.00 13.84 7.10
CA TRP A 224 -20.44 13.96 8.44
C TRP A 224 -18.90 13.83 8.46
N ARG A 225 -18.29 14.29 9.55
CA ARG A 225 -16.85 14.16 9.85
C ARG A 225 -16.66 13.74 11.31
N PHE A 226 -15.84 12.71 11.54
CA PHE A 226 -15.40 12.30 12.87
C PHE A 226 -13.91 12.58 13.01
N TYR A 227 -13.55 13.50 13.91
CA TYR A 227 -12.16 13.71 14.33
C TYR A 227 -11.74 12.59 15.29
N THR A 228 -10.51 12.09 15.15
CA THR A 228 -9.98 10.99 15.96
C THR A 228 -9.23 11.46 17.20
N VAL A 229 -8.79 12.71 17.24
CA VAL A 229 -8.13 13.32 18.40
C VAL A 229 -8.76 14.69 18.72
N PRO A 230 -8.84 15.09 19.99
CA PRO A 230 -9.46 16.35 20.42
C PRO A 230 -8.70 17.58 19.87
N GLY A 231 -9.45 18.66 19.60
CA GLY A 231 -8.89 19.94 19.20
C GLY A 231 -8.36 20.77 20.38
N ASN A 232 -8.20 22.07 20.16
CA ASN A 232 -7.95 23.05 21.21
C ASN A 232 -9.18 23.14 22.15
N PRO A 233 -9.07 22.81 23.45
CA PRO A 233 -10.20 22.82 24.38
C PRO A 233 -10.88 24.20 24.54
N ALA A 234 -10.19 25.30 24.22
CA ALA A 234 -10.77 26.65 24.29
C ALA A 234 -11.77 26.93 23.15
N ASP A 235 -11.72 26.21 22.03
CA ASP A 235 -12.66 26.33 20.91
C ASP A 235 -13.91 25.44 21.09
N GLY A 236 -13.91 24.58 22.12
CA GLY A 236 -14.92 23.56 22.36
C GLY A 236 -14.59 22.21 21.68
N PHE A 237 -15.58 21.33 21.60
CA PHE A 237 -15.44 19.98 21.03
C PHE A 237 -16.59 19.68 20.09
N GLU A 238 -16.31 18.97 18.99
CA GLU A 238 -17.31 18.67 17.95
C GLU A 238 -18.41 17.71 18.42
N ASN A 239 -18.12 16.88 19.42
CA ASN A 239 -19.03 15.91 20.00
C ASN A 239 -18.55 15.47 21.40
N ALA A 240 -19.39 14.72 22.12
CA ALA A 240 -19.08 14.21 23.46
C ALA A 240 -17.90 13.20 23.47
N ALA A 241 -17.60 12.53 22.36
CA ALA A 241 -16.45 11.62 22.24
C ALA A 241 -15.13 12.42 22.24
N MET A 242 -15.08 13.59 21.58
CA MET A 242 -13.94 14.51 21.65
C MET A 242 -13.78 15.15 23.04
N GLU A 243 -14.87 15.51 23.72
CA GLU A 243 -14.82 15.99 25.11
C GLU A 243 -14.36 14.89 26.10
N ALA A 244 -14.76 13.64 25.87
CA ALA A 244 -14.28 12.49 26.63
C ALA A 244 -12.79 12.22 26.36
N ALA A 245 -12.38 12.19 25.09
CA ALA A 245 -11.01 11.97 24.66
C ALA A 245 -10.06 13.03 25.25
N ALA A 246 -10.42 14.32 25.26
CA ALA A 246 -9.62 15.42 25.80
C ALA A 246 -9.17 15.22 27.26
N LYS A 247 -9.89 14.41 28.05
CA LYS A 247 -9.53 14.07 29.44
C LYS A 247 -8.33 13.12 29.54
N THR A 248 -7.86 12.57 28.41
CA THR A 248 -6.68 11.69 28.29
C THR A 248 -5.46 12.37 27.66
N TRP A 249 -5.48 13.70 27.51
CA TRP A 249 -4.38 14.51 26.95
C TRP A 249 -3.97 15.62 27.92
N THR A 250 -2.75 16.13 27.77
CA THR A 250 -2.16 17.19 28.61
C THR A 250 -1.30 18.13 27.77
N GLY A 251 -1.05 19.35 28.26
CA GLY A 251 -0.31 20.37 27.50
C GLY A 251 -1.07 20.86 26.26
N ASN A 252 -0.34 21.35 25.26
CA ASN A 252 -0.91 22.01 24.07
C ASN A 252 -0.82 21.11 22.82
N TRP A 253 -1.32 19.88 22.90
CA TRP A 253 -1.17 18.88 21.82
C TRP A 253 -1.72 19.33 20.46
N TRP A 254 -2.70 20.23 20.45
CA TRP A 254 -3.30 20.78 19.23
C TRP A 254 -2.34 21.65 18.41
N GLU A 255 -1.30 22.23 19.02
CA GLU A 255 -0.26 22.99 18.31
C GLU A 255 0.61 22.09 17.43
N TRP A 256 0.74 20.81 17.81
CA TRP A 256 1.36 19.76 17.01
C TRP A 256 0.37 19.04 16.07
N GLY A 257 -0.92 19.38 16.13
CA GLY A 257 -2.01 18.67 15.43
C GLY A 257 -2.48 17.39 16.13
N GLY A 258 -1.62 16.70 16.87
CA GLY A 258 -1.97 15.56 17.72
C GLY A 258 -1.91 14.19 17.04
N GLY A 259 -2.06 14.09 15.71
CA GLY A 259 -2.00 12.84 14.95
C GLY A 259 -3.36 12.14 14.81
N GLY A 260 -3.36 10.80 14.80
CA GLY A 260 -4.57 9.97 14.70
C GLY A 260 -5.12 9.82 13.28
N THR A 261 -4.27 9.94 12.26
CA THR A 261 -4.64 9.86 10.85
C THR A 261 -5.28 8.52 10.46
N VAL A 262 -6.42 8.56 9.76
CA VAL A 262 -7.14 7.36 9.26
C VAL A 262 -6.72 7.14 7.81
N TRP A 263 -5.53 6.59 7.62
CA TRP A 263 -4.85 6.62 6.30
C TRP A 263 -5.00 5.34 5.46
N ASP A 264 -5.59 4.26 6.00
CA ASP A 264 -5.82 3.01 5.25
C ASP A 264 -7.12 2.25 5.63
N SER A 265 -7.08 1.33 6.61
CA SER A 265 -8.21 0.40 6.83
C SER A 265 -9.46 1.08 7.41
N ILE A 266 -10.56 0.87 6.69
CA ILE A 266 -11.93 1.27 7.02
C ILE A 266 -12.80 0.09 6.58
N VAL A 267 -13.71 -0.41 7.42
CA VAL A 267 -14.53 -1.60 7.13
C VAL A 267 -15.97 -1.37 7.58
N TYR A 268 -16.96 -1.77 6.78
CA TYR A 268 -18.39 -1.57 7.07
C TYR A 268 -19.11 -2.91 7.20
N ASP A 269 -19.72 -3.13 8.37
CA ASP A 269 -20.57 -4.28 8.68
C ASP A 269 -22.06 -3.92 8.47
N PRO A 270 -22.71 -4.45 7.41
CA PRO A 270 -24.13 -4.20 7.13
C PRO A 270 -25.09 -5.03 8.01
N GLU A 271 -24.62 -6.01 8.78
CA GLU A 271 -25.44 -6.79 9.71
C GLU A 271 -25.64 -6.03 11.03
N LEU A 272 -24.57 -5.39 11.53
CA LEU A 272 -24.59 -4.63 12.79
C LEU A 272 -24.81 -3.11 12.62
N ASP A 273 -24.77 -2.63 11.37
CA ASP A 273 -24.79 -1.23 10.98
C ASP A 273 -23.68 -0.40 11.66
N LEU A 274 -22.45 -0.92 11.54
CA LEU A 274 -21.23 -0.37 12.16
C LEU A 274 -20.14 -0.15 11.12
N LEU A 275 -19.47 0.99 11.24
CA LEU A 275 -18.32 1.39 10.45
C LEU A 275 -17.08 1.39 11.36
N TYR A 276 -16.16 0.45 11.15
CA TYR A 276 -14.90 0.38 11.87
C TYR A 276 -13.83 1.20 11.14
N ILE A 277 -13.09 2.02 11.89
CA ILE A 277 -11.91 2.75 11.39
C ILE A 277 -10.68 2.35 12.20
N GLY A 278 -9.56 2.19 11.50
CA GLY A 278 -8.24 2.09 12.12
C GLY A 278 -7.63 3.48 12.31
N VAL A 279 -7.10 3.78 13.50
CA VAL A 279 -6.59 5.11 13.85
C VAL A 279 -5.06 5.12 13.98
N GLY A 280 -4.44 6.14 13.38
CA GLY A 280 -2.99 6.29 13.32
C GLY A 280 -2.29 6.64 14.64
N ASN A 281 -0.99 6.82 14.49
CA ASN A 281 0.01 7.27 15.45
C ASN A 281 -0.15 8.75 15.85
N GLY A 282 0.52 9.15 16.93
CA GLY A 282 0.51 10.51 17.45
C GLY A 282 1.41 11.48 16.67
N SER A 283 1.09 12.78 16.76
CA SER A 283 1.92 13.86 16.25
C SER A 283 2.24 14.87 17.36
N PRO A 284 3.52 15.06 17.75
CA PRO A 284 4.69 14.29 17.33
C PRO A 284 4.59 12.83 17.78
N TRP A 285 5.46 11.96 17.26
CA TRP A 285 5.56 10.59 17.75
C TRP A 285 5.93 10.60 19.24
N ASN A 286 6.92 11.40 19.66
CA ASN A 286 7.36 11.48 21.06
C ASN A 286 6.25 11.97 22.01
N ALA A 287 5.71 11.06 22.82
CA ALA A 287 4.61 11.35 23.75
C ALA A 287 4.99 12.37 24.82
N SER A 288 6.26 12.45 25.23
CA SER A 288 6.76 13.40 26.23
C SER A 288 6.67 14.86 25.76
N LEU A 289 6.69 15.10 24.45
CA LEU A 289 6.45 16.42 23.84
C LEU A 289 4.96 16.64 23.55
N ARG A 290 4.28 15.61 23.05
CA ARG A 290 2.86 15.67 22.63
C ARG A 290 1.90 15.85 23.81
N SER A 291 2.16 15.17 24.93
CA SER A 291 1.34 15.18 26.14
C SER A 291 2.26 15.04 27.37
N PRO A 292 2.90 16.14 27.85
CA PRO A 292 3.98 16.07 28.83
C PRO A 292 3.59 15.54 30.22
N GLY A 293 2.31 15.51 30.57
CA GLY A 293 1.77 14.86 31.76
C GLY A 293 1.34 13.40 31.57
N GLY A 294 1.65 12.80 30.41
CA GLY A 294 1.21 11.47 30.01
C GLY A 294 -0.26 11.43 29.56
N GLY A 295 -0.91 10.30 29.79
CA GLY A 295 -2.28 10.01 29.37
C GLY A 295 -2.35 8.97 28.25
N ASP A 296 -3.57 8.51 27.97
CA ASP A 296 -3.83 7.49 26.94
C ASP A 296 -3.84 8.08 25.52
N ASN A 297 -4.00 9.39 25.38
CA ASN A 297 -4.09 10.11 24.10
C ASN A 297 -5.18 9.54 23.16
N LEU A 298 -6.41 9.38 23.63
CA LEU A 298 -7.51 8.85 22.80
C LEU A 298 -7.81 9.75 21.58
N TYR A 299 -8.11 9.22 20.40
CA TYR A 299 -8.21 7.81 20.01
C TYR A 299 -6.97 7.31 19.23
N LEU A 300 -5.76 7.79 19.52
CA LEU A 300 -4.53 7.28 18.88
C LEU A 300 -4.41 5.76 18.99
N SER A 301 -3.84 5.11 17.97
CA SER A 301 -3.60 3.65 17.93
C SER A 301 -4.82 2.86 18.44
N SER A 302 -5.97 3.08 17.81
CA SER A 302 -7.25 2.48 18.20
C SER A 302 -8.00 1.92 16.99
N ILE A 303 -8.79 0.88 17.24
CA ILE A 303 -9.96 0.53 16.42
C ILE A 303 -11.13 1.33 17.00
N VAL A 304 -11.88 2.06 16.17
CA VAL A 304 -13.08 2.81 16.60
C VAL A 304 -14.27 2.40 15.74
N ALA A 305 -15.40 2.06 16.37
CA ALA A 305 -16.67 1.80 15.71
C ALA A 305 -17.55 3.06 15.72
N LEU A 306 -18.05 3.42 14.54
CA LEU A 306 -18.95 4.55 14.30
C LEU A 306 -20.27 4.07 13.70
N ARG A 307 -21.33 4.88 13.81
CA ARG A 307 -22.54 4.73 12.98
C ARG A 307 -22.30 5.33 11.59
N PRO A 308 -22.49 4.57 10.49
CA PRO A 308 -22.16 5.03 9.13
C PRO A 308 -23.05 6.18 8.64
N ASP A 309 -24.25 6.37 9.20
CA ASP A 309 -25.15 7.44 8.80
C ASP A 309 -24.84 8.80 9.43
N SER A 310 -24.22 8.83 10.61
CA SER A 310 -24.02 10.04 11.43
C SER A 310 -22.58 10.32 11.83
N GLY A 311 -21.67 9.34 11.75
CA GLY A 311 -20.33 9.44 12.33
C GLY A 311 -20.32 9.37 13.86
N GLU A 312 -21.43 9.00 14.48
CA GLU A 312 -21.56 8.89 15.93
C GLU A 312 -20.72 7.74 16.48
N TYR A 313 -19.93 8.01 17.52
CA TYR A 313 -19.11 7.03 18.23
C TYR A 313 -19.98 5.95 18.90
N VAL A 314 -19.56 4.69 18.79
CA VAL A 314 -20.22 3.53 19.43
C VAL A 314 -19.28 2.89 20.47
N TRP A 315 -18.13 2.38 20.03
CA TRP A 315 -17.10 1.78 20.89
C TRP A 315 -15.70 2.04 20.33
N HIS A 316 -14.66 1.85 21.15
CA HIS A 316 -13.28 1.76 20.68
C HIS A 316 -12.49 0.73 21.49
N TYR A 317 -11.40 0.25 20.90
CA TYR A 317 -10.36 -0.51 21.59
C TYR A 317 -9.00 0.08 21.22
N GLN A 318 -8.20 0.48 22.21
CA GLN A 318 -6.90 1.11 22.00
C GLN A 318 -5.77 0.08 22.08
N THR A 319 -5.12 -0.19 20.94
CA THR A 319 -4.03 -1.16 20.82
C THR A 319 -2.71 -0.66 21.41
N THR A 320 -2.49 0.65 21.49
CA THR A 320 -1.30 1.24 22.12
C THR A 320 -1.62 2.57 22.83
N PRO A 321 -2.02 2.53 24.11
CA PRO A 321 -2.22 3.72 24.93
C PRO A 321 -0.95 4.55 25.09
N GLY A 322 -1.06 5.88 25.00
CA GLY A 322 0.08 6.79 25.11
C GLY A 322 1.15 6.55 24.04
N GLU A 323 0.74 6.12 22.84
CA GLU A 323 1.55 5.79 21.66
C GLU A 323 2.79 6.68 21.48
N THR A 324 3.99 6.10 21.26
CA THR A 324 5.23 6.89 21.12
C THR A 324 6.30 6.31 20.17
N TRP A 325 5.94 5.37 19.31
CA TRP A 325 6.87 4.59 18.47
C TRP A 325 6.48 4.60 16.97
N ASP A 326 5.47 5.40 16.59
CA ASP A 326 4.71 5.26 15.34
C ASP A 326 4.06 3.87 15.21
N TYR A 327 3.30 3.50 16.23
CA TYR A 327 2.42 2.33 16.21
C TYR A 327 0.98 2.72 15.84
N THR A 328 0.72 2.83 14.55
CA THR A 328 -0.63 2.93 13.99
C THR A 328 -1.47 1.68 14.30
N ALA A 329 -2.80 1.86 14.32
CA ALA A 329 -3.79 0.78 14.26
C ALA A 329 -4.64 0.86 12.97
N THR A 330 -4.03 1.33 11.88
CA THR A 330 -4.63 1.55 10.55
C THR A 330 -4.50 0.34 9.62
N GLN A 331 -3.82 -0.72 10.08
CA GLN A 331 -3.63 -1.98 9.38
C GLN A 331 -4.97 -2.67 9.14
N GLN A 332 -5.01 -3.62 8.19
CA GLN A 332 -6.23 -4.28 7.79
C GLN A 332 -6.97 -4.90 8.98
N MET A 333 -8.21 -4.46 9.16
CA MET A 333 -9.21 -5.14 9.96
C MET A 333 -9.92 -6.16 9.08
N THR A 334 -10.08 -7.40 9.55
CA THR A 334 -10.85 -8.44 8.87
C THR A 334 -11.96 -8.93 9.79
N LEU A 335 -13.19 -9.00 9.28
CA LEU A 335 -14.32 -9.55 10.02
C LEU A 335 -14.47 -11.05 9.72
N ALA A 336 -14.79 -11.82 10.75
CA ALA A 336 -15.11 -13.25 10.61
C ALA A 336 -16.10 -13.68 11.71
N ASP A 337 -16.75 -14.82 11.52
CA ASP A 337 -17.52 -15.47 12.57
C ASP A 337 -16.75 -16.73 13.00
N LEU A 338 -16.23 -16.74 14.23
CA LEU A 338 -15.33 -17.78 14.76
C LEU A 338 -15.96 -18.52 15.94
N GLU A 339 -15.66 -19.81 16.08
CA GLU A 339 -15.96 -20.58 17.30
C GLU A 339 -14.87 -20.32 18.36
N ILE A 340 -15.22 -19.61 19.43
CA ILE A 340 -14.33 -19.28 20.56
C ILE A 340 -15.01 -19.77 21.85
N ASP A 341 -14.29 -20.55 22.65
CA ASP A 341 -14.83 -21.27 23.83
C ASP A 341 -16.09 -22.10 23.55
N GLY A 342 -16.21 -22.64 22.32
CA GLY A 342 -17.39 -23.39 21.86
C GLY A 342 -18.66 -22.53 21.73
N LYS A 343 -18.50 -21.26 21.38
CA LYS A 343 -19.57 -20.33 21.03
C LYS A 343 -19.21 -19.61 19.72
N PRO A 344 -20.17 -19.38 18.81
CA PRO A 344 -19.96 -18.49 17.68
C PRO A 344 -19.82 -17.04 18.17
N ARG A 345 -18.71 -16.39 17.81
CA ARG A 345 -18.43 -14.97 18.06
C ARG A 345 -18.31 -14.24 16.73
N LYS A 346 -19.00 -13.10 16.62
CA LYS A 346 -18.83 -12.15 15.52
C LYS A 346 -17.60 -11.31 15.82
N VAL A 347 -16.48 -11.60 15.16
CA VAL A 347 -15.18 -10.98 15.49
C VAL A 347 -14.72 -9.97 14.45
N LEU A 348 -13.83 -9.08 14.90
CA LEU A 348 -12.91 -8.27 14.12
C LEU A 348 -11.49 -8.67 14.52
N MET A 349 -10.65 -8.93 13.53
CA MET A 349 -9.24 -9.31 13.68
C MET A 349 -8.35 -8.19 13.13
N GLN A 350 -7.26 -7.84 13.83
CA GLN A 350 -6.25 -6.90 13.31
C GLN A 350 -4.83 -7.27 13.79
N ALA A 351 -3.84 -7.10 12.91
CA ALA A 351 -2.41 -7.25 13.20
C ALA A 351 -1.67 -5.88 13.10
N PRO A 352 -1.94 -4.88 13.98
CA PRO A 352 -1.33 -3.55 13.91
C PRO A 352 0.20 -3.57 14.01
N LYS A 353 0.83 -2.43 13.68
CA LYS A 353 2.29 -2.23 13.73
C LYS A 353 2.96 -2.72 15.02
N ASN A 354 2.26 -2.68 16.16
CA ASN A 354 2.80 -3.01 17.49
C ASN A 354 3.12 -4.50 17.72
N GLY A 355 2.74 -5.40 16.81
CA GLY A 355 3.17 -6.81 16.81
C GLY A 355 2.33 -7.79 17.64
N PHE A 356 1.21 -7.34 18.18
CA PHE A 356 0.16 -8.21 18.73
C PHE A 356 -0.98 -8.40 17.73
N PHE A 357 -1.58 -9.59 17.71
CA PHE A 357 -2.72 -9.94 16.88
C PHE A 357 -3.98 -9.91 17.73
N TYR A 358 -4.87 -8.95 17.51
CA TYR A 358 -6.06 -8.75 18.33
C TYR A 358 -7.27 -9.44 17.71
N VAL A 359 -8.04 -10.15 18.54
CA VAL A 359 -9.39 -10.62 18.22
C VAL A 359 -10.36 -9.90 19.15
N LEU A 360 -11.26 -9.09 18.58
CA LEU A 360 -12.30 -8.36 19.29
C LEU A 360 -13.68 -8.88 18.90
N ASP A 361 -14.66 -8.81 19.79
CA ASP A 361 -16.07 -8.90 19.42
C ASP A 361 -16.49 -7.61 18.69
N ARG A 362 -16.91 -7.72 17.42
CA ARG A 362 -17.13 -6.54 16.57
C ARG A 362 -18.40 -5.76 16.92
N ALA A 363 -19.34 -6.36 17.66
CA ALA A 363 -20.53 -5.66 18.11
C ALA A 363 -20.28 -4.76 19.34
N THR A 364 -19.26 -5.09 20.16
CA THR A 364 -19.08 -4.50 21.49
C THR A 364 -17.71 -3.88 21.74
N GLY A 365 -16.67 -4.28 21.00
CA GLY A 365 -15.27 -3.94 21.30
C GLY A 365 -14.64 -4.77 22.43
N GLU A 366 -15.31 -5.83 22.91
CA GLU A 366 -14.74 -6.75 23.91
C GLU A 366 -13.47 -7.42 23.36
N LEU A 367 -12.35 -7.30 24.08
CA LEU A 367 -11.13 -8.03 23.78
C LEU A 367 -11.32 -9.53 24.10
N LEU A 368 -11.17 -10.38 23.09
CA LEU A 368 -11.30 -11.84 23.25
C LEU A 368 -9.93 -12.49 23.43
N SER A 369 -8.93 -12.04 22.66
CA SER A 369 -7.53 -12.48 22.80
C SER A 369 -6.57 -11.50 22.11
N ALA A 370 -5.33 -11.42 22.61
CA ALA A 370 -4.24 -10.72 21.92
C ALA A 370 -2.84 -11.25 22.29
N GLU A 371 -2.22 -11.99 21.37
CA GLU A 371 -0.85 -12.51 21.51
C GLU A 371 0.12 -11.98 20.46
N LYS A 372 1.42 -12.20 20.67
CA LYS A 372 2.49 -11.72 19.78
C LYS A 372 2.59 -12.56 18.51
N PHE A 373 2.36 -11.94 17.35
CA PHE A 373 2.61 -12.57 16.05
C PHE A 373 4.02 -12.30 15.50
N GLY A 374 4.73 -11.30 16.06
CA GLY A 374 6.06 -10.88 15.62
C GLY A 374 7.06 -10.68 16.76
N VAL A 375 8.24 -10.13 16.43
CA VAL A 375 9.28 -9.81 17.43
C VAL A 375 8.90 -8.52 18.16
N VAL A 376 8.57 -8.63 19.47
CA VAL A 376 8.02 -7.52 20.26
C VAL A 376 8.76 -7.36 21.59
N ASN A 377 9.39 -6.19 21.80
CA ASN A 377 10.15 -5.81 22.99
C ASN A 377 9.61 -4.58 23.76
N TRP A 378 8.68 -3.80 23.20
CA TRP A 378 8.07 -2.66 23.92
C TRP A 378 7.08 -3.09 25.03
N ALA A 379 6.41 -4.22 24.85
CA ALA A 379 5.52 -4.80 25.87
C ALA A 379 5.77 -6.31 26.06
N THR A 380 5.47 -6.80 27.26
CA THR A 380 5.62 -8.21 27.63
C THR A 380 4.47 -9.06 27.10
N HIS A 381 3.23 -8.63 27.36
CA HIS A 381 1.96 -9.25 26.99
C HIS A 381 0.83 -8.19 27.00
N ILE A 382 -0.38 -8.55 26.60
CA ILE A 382 -1.61 -7.79 26.92
C ILE A 382 -2.20 -8.39 28.20
N ASP A 383 -2.47 -7.55 29.21
CA ASP A 383 -3.20 -7.96 30.41
C ASP A 383 -4.69 -8.08 30.08
N MET A 384 -5.17 -9.32 29.94
CA MET A 384 -6.56 -9.63 29.63
C MET A 384 -7.58 -9.19 30.70
N ALA A 385 -7.15 -8.84 31.92
CA ALA A 385 -8.05 -8.30 32.95
C ALA A 385 -8.30 -6.78 32.79
N THR A 386 -7.42 -6.06 32.09
CA THR A 386 -7.56 -4.62 31.82
C THR A 386 -7.70 -4.28 30.34
N GLY A 387 -7.37 -5.20 29.44
CA GLY A 387 -7.31 -5.00 27.99
C GLY A 387 -6.13 -4.13 27.55
N ARG A 388 -5.04 -4.08 28.32
CA ARG A 388 -3.94 -3.11 28.13
C ARG A 388 -2.57 -3.77 28.00
N PRO A 389 -1.64 -3.21 27.21
CA PRO A 389 -0.27 -3.71 27.12
C PRO A 389 0.50 -3.49 28.43
N VAL A 390 1.23 -4.51 28.86
CA VAL A 390 2.16 -4.41 29.99
C VAL A 390 3.56 -4.11 29.46
N GLU A 391 3.88 -2.82 29.36
CA GLU A 391 5.15 -2.29 28.84
C GLU A 391 6.39 -2.90 29.54
N THR A 392 7.49 -3.03 28.80
CA THR A 392 8.79 -3.39 29.39
C THR A 392 9.44 -2.18 30.07
N PRO A 393 10.32 -2.37 31.08
CA PRO A 393 11.01 -1.26 31.74
C PRO A 393 11.84 -0.37 30.80
N ASP A 394 12.17 -0.89 29.61
CA ASP A 394 13.02 -0.25 28.63
C ASP A 394 12.26 0.39 27.45
N ALA A 395 10.93 0.21 27.38
CA ALA A 395 10.08 0.57 26.24
C ALA A 395 10.11 2.05 25.85
N ARG A 396 10.20 2.94 26.85
CA ARG A 396 10.16 4.41 26.69
C ARG A 396 11.50 5.07 26.99
N VAL A 397 12.60 4.48 26.51
CA VAL A 397 13.96 5.02 26.70
C VAL A 397 14.66 5.15 25.36
N PHE A 398 14.78 6.39 24.91
CA PHE A 398 15.20 6.74 23.56
C PHE A 398 16.63 7.30 23.59
N ASP A 399 17.60 6.42 23.83
CA ASP A 399 19.00 6.77 24.12
C ASP A 399 19.96 6.66 22.93
N GLY A 400 19.42 6.42 21.72
CA GLY A 400 20.20 6.17 20.50
C GLY A 400 20.95 4.84 20.46
N LYS A 401 20.63 3.90 21.37
CA LYS A 401 21.33 2.59 21.49
C LYS A 401 20.36 1.42 21.59
N ARG A 402 19.19 1.64 22.17
CA ARG A 402 18.12 0.64 22.34
C ARG A 402 17.39 0.40 21.02
N ILE A 403 17.37 -0.86 20.58
CA ILE A 403 16.68 -1.27 19.37
C ILE A 403 15.17 -1.38 19.67
N SER A 404 14.35 -0.66 18.91
CA SER A 404 12.89 -0.81 18.93
C SER A 404 12.48 -1.95 18.00
N LEU A 405 11.77 -2.95 18.55
CA LEU A 405 11.11 -3.99 17.77
C LEU A 405 9.68 -4.20 18.32
N PRO A 406 8.62 -3.87 17.57
CA PRO A 406 8.67 -3.28 16.23
C PRO A 406 9.23 -1.84 16.19
N SER A 407 9.59 -1.38 15.00
CA SER A 407 9.92 0.02 14.71
C SER A 407 8.68 0.79 14.22
N ASN A 408 8.87 2.03 13.79
CA ASN A 408 7.88 2.80 13.04
C ASN A 408 7.38 2.06 11.77
N ALA A 409 8.19 1.18 11.17
CA ALA A 409 7.76 0.33 10.06
C ALA A 409 6.79 -0.80 10.48
N GLY A 410 6.74 -1.15 11.78
CA GLY A 410 5.85 -2.15 12.36
C GLY A 410 6.24 -3.61 12.17
N ALA A 411 5.56 -4.51 12.87
CA ALA A 411 5.61 -5.96 12.64
C ALA A 411 4.76 -6.39 11.43
N HIS A 412 3.81 -5.54 11.06
CA HIS A 412 2.95 -5.59 9.88
C HIS A 412 2.59 -4.12 9.56
N ASN A 413 2.39 -3.82 8.28
CA ASN A 413 2.10 -2.47 7.80
C ASN A 413 0.88 -2.52 6.86
N TRP A 414 0.72 -1.59 5.93
CA TRP A 414 -0.43 -1.57 5.01
C TRP A 414 -0.57 -2.82 4.14
N SER A 415 0.51 -3.56 3.88
CA SER A 415 0.54 -4.77 3.03
C SER A 415 -0.53 -5.77 3.44
N PRO A 416 -1.63 -5.94 2.68
CA PRO A 416 -2.82 -6.64 3.16
C PRO A 416 -2.60 -8.08 3.62
N MET A 417 -3.33 -8.52 4.64
CA MET A 417 -3.46 -9.92 5.05
C MET A 417 -4.68 -10.58 4.38
N SER A 418 -4.75 -11.91 4.37
CA SER A 418 -5.95 -12.64 3.95
C SER A 418 -6.40 -13.64 5.00
N TYR A 419 -7.70 -13.92 5.08
CA TYR A 419 -8.28 -14.97 5.92
C TYR A 419 -8.86 -16.07 5.02
N ASP A 420 -8.59 -17.34 5.35
CA ASP A 420 -9.23 -18.48 4.69
C ASP A 420 -10.20 -19.19 5.66
N PRO A 421 -11.51 -19.17 5.40
CA PRO A 421 -12.48 -19.88 6.22
C PRO A 421 -12.42 -21.41 6.09
N GLN A 422 -11.70 -21.99 5.12
CA GLN A 422 -11.53 -23.45 5.02
C GLN A 422 -10.48 -23.98 6.02
N THR A 423 -9.30 -23.35 6.08
CA THR A 423 -8.26 -23.68 7.06
C THR A 423 -8.46 -23.00 8.41
N GLY A 424 -9.22 -21.90 8.45
CA GLY A 424 -9.42 -21.04 9.62
C GLY A 424 -8.24 -20.11 9.91
N LEU A 425 -7.32 -19.90 8.97
CA LEU A 425 -6.05 -19.20 9.19
C LEU A 425 -6.02 -17.79 8.59
N VAL A 426 -5.22 -16.91 9.19
CA VAL A 426 -4.91 -15.56 8.68
C VAL A 426 -3.47 -15.52 8.20
N TYR A 427 -3.24 -15.07 6.96
CA TYR A 427 -1.94 -15.01 6.31
C TYR A 427 -1.42 -13.57 6.33
N ILE A 428 -0.43 -13.34 7.17
CA ILE A 428 0.08 -12.01 7.52
C ILE A 428 1.45 -11.80 6.85
N PRO A 429 1.60 -10.82 5.95
CA PRO A 429 2.91 -10.30 5.56
C PRO A 429 3.56 -9.60 6.77
N THR A 430 4.48 -10.30 7.44
CA THR A 430 5.17 -9.79 8.63
C THR A 430 6.52 -9.16 8.28
N LEU A 431 7.01 -8.30 9.18
CA LEU A 431 8.20 -7.47 9.02
C LEU A 431 9.05 -7.49 10.31
N VAL A 432 10.37 -7.55 10.14
CA VAL A 432 11.38 -7.21 11.15
C VAL A 432 12.25 -6.10 10.56
N PHE A 433 12.18 -4.92 11.16
CA PHE A 433 12.93 -3.72 10.77
C PHE A 433 13.42 -3.06 12.06
N PRO A 434 14.68 -3.28 12.50
CA PRO A 434 15.22 -2.65 13.70
C PRO A 434 15.64 -1.20 13.48
N ILE A 435 15.25 -0.30 14.39
CA ILE A 435 15.76 1.08 14.49
C ILE A 435 16.16 1.39 15.94
N THR A 436 16.81 2.53 16.19
CA THR A 436 16.82 3.15 17.52
C THR A 436 16.16 4.53 17.47
N PHE A 437 15.52 4.92 18.57
CA PHE A 437 15.06 6.30 18.78
C PHE A 437 16.06 7.03 19.69
N LEU A 438 16.22 8.33 19.45
CA LEU A 438 17.06 9.23 20.24
C LEU A 438 16.22 10.45 20.64
N GLU A 439 16.17 10.78 21.93
CA GLU A 439 15.53 12.00 22.42
C GLU A 439 16.10 13.25 21.71
N PRO A 440 15.29 14.30 21.49
CA PRO A 440 15.74 15.58 20.94
C PRO A 440 17.03 16.10 21.58
N THR A 441 18.10 16.17 20.78
CA THR A 441 19.39 16.77 21.18
C THR A 441 19.41 18.30 21.01
N GLU A 442 18.39 18.84 20.33
CA GLU A 442 18.34 20.19 19.79
C GLU A 442 16.98 20.85 20.06
N GLU A 443 16.96 22.14 20.43
CA GLU A 443 15.73 22.85 20.81
C GLU A 443 14.67 22.90 19.66
N LYS A 444 15.16 22.87 18.43
CA LYS A 444 14.39 22.81 17.17
C LYS A 444 13.70 21.45 16.91
N ASP A 445 13.94 20.43 17.74
CA ASP A 445 13.19 19.15 17.75
C ASP A 445 12.15 19.08 18.89
N MET A 446 12.17 20.04 19.82
CA MET A 446 11.26 20.11 20.97
C MET A 446 10.06 21.05 20.77
N LYS A 447 9.87 21.60 19.57
CA LYS A 447 8.88 22.66 19.27
C LYS A 447 8.05 22.37 18.01
N PRO A 448 6.73 22.66 18.00
CA PRO A 448 5.89 22.48 16.82
C PRO A 448 6.40 23.26 15.59
N GLY A 449 6.36 22.63 14.42
CA GLY A 449 6.61 23.27 13.13
C GLY A 449 8.06 23.69 12.85
N MET A 450 8.99 23.47 13.79
CA MET A 450 10.41 23.82 13.61
C MET A 450 11.16 22.85 12.68
N GLY A 451 10.53 21.72 12.33
CA GLY A 451 10.98 20.80 11.28
C GLY A 451 9.97 20.70 10.14
N LYS A 452 10.45 20.28 8.96
CA LYS A 452 9.56 19.90 7.85
C LYS A 452 8.81 18.60 8.19
N TRP A 453 9.51 17.70 8.87
CA TRP A 453 8.97 16.57 9.63
C TRP A 453 8.96 16.96 11.11
N ASN A 454 7.95 16.54 11.86
CA ASN A 454 7.71 16.94 13.25
C ASN A 454 7.51 15.71 14.15
N VAL A 455 8.43 14.73 14.04
CA VAL A 455 8.35 13.45 14.78
C VAL A 455 8.74 13.53 16.26
N GLY A 456 9.47 14.58 16.67
CA GLY A 456 9.85 14.80 18.07
C GLY A 456 11.00 13.93 18.60
N PHE A 457 11.84 13.41 17.69
CA PHE A 457 13.05 12.63 17.99
C PHE A 457 14.22 13.10 17.10
N ASP A 458 15.45 12.95 17.59
CA ASP A 458 16.64 13.22 16.77
C ASP A 458 16.83 12.10 15.74
N ARG A 459 16.71 12.46 14.46
CA ARG A 459 16.81 11.52 13.32
C ARG A 459 18.20 10.92 13.13
N MET A 460 19.23 11.44 13.82
CA MET A 460 20.54 10.79 13.94
C MET A 460 20.46 9.43 14.65
N GLY A 461 19.48 9.20 15.54
CA GLY A 461 19.29 7.90 16.22
C GLY A 461 18.97 6.74 15.26
N GLY A 462 18.36 7.03 14.11
CA GLY A 462 18.14 6.05 13.05
C GLY A 462 19.33 5.86 12.10
N SER A 463 20.32 6.76 12.12
CA SER A 463 21.43 6.75 11.16
C SER A 463 22.46 5.65 11.49
N PRO A 464 22.71 4.68 10.59
CA PRO A 464 23.62 3.58 10.86
C PRO A 464 25.09 4.06 10.91
N PRO A 465 25.91 3.56 11.86
CA PRO A 465 27.29 4.01 12.01
C PRO A 465 28.14 3.66 10.77
N LYS A 466 29.10 4.54 10.44
CA LYS A 466 29.91 4.47 9.21
C LYS A 466 31.03 3.42 9.28
N ILE A 467 30.63 2.15 9.37
CA ILE A 467 31.51 0.98 9.46
C ILE A 467 31.50 0.21 8.12
N PRO A 468 32.67 -0.10 7.52
CA PRO A 468 32.73 -0.92 6.30
C PRO A 468 32.07 -2.28 6.48
N GLY A 469 31.31 -2.73 5.47
CA GLY A 469 30.59 -4.00 5.50
C GLY A 469 29.30 -4.03 6.34
N LEU A 470 29.00 -2.96 7.11
CA LEU A 470 27.82 -2.94 7.99
C LEU A 470 26.49 -3.07 7.23
N GLY A 471 26.38 -2.56 5.99
CA GLY A 471 25.17 -2.69 5.18
C GLY A 471 24.71 -4.15 5.02
N ALA A 472 25.64 -5.05 4.70
CA ALA A 472 25.37 -6.49 4.60
C ALA A 472 25.01 -7.14 5.96
N ILE A 473 25.49 -6.58 7.08
CA ILE A 473 25.09 -7.05 8.42
C ILE A 473 23.65 -6.58 8.71
N ILE A 474 23.32 -5.31 8.42
CA ILE A 474 21.98 -4.74 8.62
C ILE A 474 20.94 -5.47 7.75
N ASP A 475 21.26 -5.77 6.49
CA ASP A 475 20.38 -6.53 5.58
C ASP A 475 19.90 -7.87 6.20
N THR A 476 20.80 -8.62 6.86
CA THR A 476 20.41 -9.88 7.57
C THR A 476 19.44 -9.68 8.74
N GLN A 477 19.21 -8.45 9.18
CA GLN A 477 18.25 -8.10 10.25
C GLN A 477 16.93 -7.53 9.68
N PHE A 478 16.88 -7.20 8.38
CA PHE A 478 15.74 -6.58 7.70
C PHE A 478 14.94 -7.63 6.93
N LYS A 479 13.98 -8.24 7.62
CA LYS A 479 13.32 -9.47 7.15
C LYS A 479 11.84 -9.26 6.88
N GLY A 480 11.30 -9.95 5.89
CA GLY A 480 9.87 -10.11 5.69
C GLY A 480 9.51 -11.57 5.44
N GLN A 481 8.37 -12.03 5.95
CA GLN A 481 7.91 -13.41 5.78
C GLN A 481 6.38 -13.49 5.83
N LEU A 482 5.81 -14.46 5.11
CA LEU A 482 4.38 -14.79 5.21
C LEU A 482 4.15 -15.73 6.40
N LEU A 483 3.42 -15.26 7.41
CA LEU A 483 3.03 -16.03 8.59
C LEU A 483 1.57 -16.52 8.43
N ALA A 484 1.33 -17.81 8.61
CA ALA A 484 -0.02 -18.33 8.81
C ALA A 484 -0.32 -18.41 10.32
N TRP A 485 -1.26 -17.57 10.77
CA TRP A 485 -1.69 -17.43 12.15
C TRP A 485 -3.05 -18.09 12.38
N ASP A 486 -3.19 -18.80 13.49
CA ASP A 486 -4.47 -19.34 13.96
C ASP A 486 -5.12 -18.35 14.94
N PRO A 487 -6.17 -17.61 14.55
CA PRO A 487 -6.74 -16.55 15.39
C PRO A 487 -7.45 -17.11 16.63
N VAL A 488 -7.88 -18.38 16.61
CA VAL A 488 -8.56 -19.03 17.75
C VAL A 488 -7.55 -19.59 18.75
N ARG A 489 -6.44 -20.17 18.27
CA ARG A 489 -5.35 -20.68 19.13
C ARG A 489 -4.34 -19.62 19.54
N GLN A 490 -4.29 -18.48 18.84
CA GLN A 490 -3.29 -17.44 19.00
C GLN A 490 -1.85 -17.96 18.81
N GLU A 491 -1.63 -18.78 17.77
CA GLU A 491 -0.32 -19.37 17.47
C GLU A 491 0.02 -19.36 15.97
N ALA A 492 1.33 -19.36 15.68
CA ALA A 492 1.84 -19.54 14.33
C ALA A 492 1.73 -21.02 13.91
N ARG A 493 1.06 -21.29 12.79
CA ARG A 493 0.83 -22.65 12.26
C ARG A 493 1.88 -23.06 11.26
N TRP A 494 2.31 -22.11 10.41
CA TRP A 494 3.51 -22.20 9.58
C TRP A 494 4.03 -20.79 9.28
N GLN A 495 5.30 -20.69 8.90
CA GLN A 495 5.95 -19.46 8.43
C GLN A 495 6.71 -19.79 7.15
N ALA A 496 6.53 -18.98 6.11
CA ALA A 496 7.32 -19.09 4.89
C ALA A 496 8.79 -18.70 5.16
N PRO A 497 9.75 -19.17 4.34
CA PRO A 497 11.16 -18.78 4.49
C PRO A 497 11.37 -17.25 4.47
N GLU A 498 12.30 -16.78 5.27
CA GLU A 498 12.65 -15.35 5.37
C GLU A 498 13.06 -14.77 4.01
N GLY A 499 12.47 -13.63 3.67
CA GLY A 499 12.78 -12.82 2.49
C GLY A 499 12.98 -11.35 2.84
N ARG A 500 12.88 -10.50 1.81
CA ARG A 500 13.04 -9.04 1.93
C ARG A 500 11.96 -8.43 2.83
N ALA A 501 12.35 -7.46 3.66
CA ALA A 501 11.42 -6.59 4.36
C ALA A 501 10.41 -5.90 3.42
N GLY A 502 9.19 -5.64 3.90
CA GLY A 502 8.15 -4.95 3.12
C GLY A 502 7.51 -5.82 2.03
N LEU A 503 7.22 -7.09 2.32
CA LEU A 503 6.52 -7.98 1.40
C LEU A 503 5.16 -7.43 0.94
N GLY A 504 4.73 -7.87 -0.24
CA GLY A 504 3.41 -7.58 -0.78
C GLY A 504 2.28 -8.23 0.01
N GLY A 505 1.05 -7.80 -0.26
CA GLY A 505 -0.14 -8.35 0.38
C GLY A 505 -0.43 -9.81 0.02
N ALA A 506 -1.29 -10.45 0.83
CA ALA A 506 -1.74 -11.82 0.65
C ALA A 506 -3.14 -11.90 0.00
N LEU A 507 -3.38 -13.02 -0.66
CA LEU A 507 -4.66 -13.45 -1.26
C LEU A 507 -4.85 -14.94 -0.97
N SER A 508 -5.99 -15.35 -0.42
CA SER A 508 -6.32 -16.77 -0.23
C SER A 508 -7.42 -17.22 -1.20
N THR A 509 -7.38 -18.48 -1.66
CA THR A 509 -8.40 -19.02 -2.58
C THR A 509 -8.94 -20.38 -2.16
N ALA A 510 -10.16 -20.69 -2.60
CA ALA A 510 -10.82 -21.97 -2.39
C ALA A 510 -10.09 -23.18 -3.01
N GLY A 511 -9.13 -22.94 -3.90
CA GLY A 511 -8.23 -23.97 -4.45
C GLY A 511 -7.14 -24.46 -3.48
N GLY A 512 -7.18 -24.07 -2.21
CA GLY A 512 -6.19 -24.47 -1.19
C GLY A 512 -4.88 -23.69 -1.26
N LEU A 513 -4.91 -22.48 -1.83
CA LEU A 513 -3.73 -21.66 -2.11
C LEU A 513 -3.75 -20.34 -1.34
N VAL A 514 -2.56 -19.87 -0.96
CA VAL A 514 -2.31 -18.46 -0.62
C VAL A 514 -1.22 -17.89 -1.52
N PHE A 515 -1.51 -16.76 -2.17
CA PHE A 515 -0.58 -16.00 -3.01
C PHE A 515 -0.03 -14.81 -2.24
N ALA A 516 1.27 -14.55 -2.34
CA ALA A 516 1.91 -13.38 -1.72
C ALA A 516 3.14 -12.89 -2.48
N GLY A 517 3.45 -11.60 -2.36
CA GLY A 517 4.68 -11.02 -2.86
C GLY A 517 5.92 -11.50 -2.08
N ALA A 518 7.03 -11.71 -2.77
CA ALA A 518 8.25 -12.27 -2.20
C ALA A 518 9.52 -11.48 -2.55
N LYS A 519 10.68 -12.00 -2.14
CA LYS A 519 11.99 -11.55 -2.61
C LYS A 519 12.20 -11.84 -4.10
N ASP A 520 13.28 -11.30 -4.65
CA ASP A 520 13.77 -11.58 -6.00
C ASP A 520 12.74 -11.36 -7.13
N ASP A 521 11.86 -10.37 -6.91
CA ASP A 521 10.83 -9.89 -7.84
C ASP A 521 9.79 -10.94 -8.27
N GLN A 522 9.34 -11.78 -7.32
CA GLN A 522 8.40 -12.88 -7.55
C GLN A 522 7.06 -12.72 -6.82
N LEU A 523 6.01 -13.21 -7.47
CA LEU A 523 4.76 -13.66 -6.83
C LEU A 523 4.92 -15.15 -6.53
N LEU A 524 4.66 -15.55 -5.27
CA LEU A 524 4.68 -16.95 -4.85
C LEU A 524 3.27 -17.46 -4.56
N ALA A 525 3.06 -18.75 -4.76
CA ALA A 525 1.89 -19.46 -4.25
C ALA A 525 2.32 -20.57 -3.29
N TYR A 526 1.65 -20.62 -2.15
CA TYR A 526 1.85 -21.64 -1.12
C TYR A 526 0.58 -22.45 -0.91
N ASN A 527 0.73 -23.71 -0.48
CA ASN A 527 -0.35 -24.49 0.09
C ASN A 527 -0.85 -23.83 1.39
N ALA A 528 -2.12 -23.42 1.40
CA ALA A 528 -2.75 -22.68 2.49
C ALA A 528 -2.64 -23.40 3.85
N ALA A 529 -2.69 -24.73 3.85
CA ALA A 529 -2.66 -25.54 5.07
C ALA A 529 -1.25 -25.85 5.59
N THR A 530 -0.24 -25.92 4.72
CA THR A 530 1.11 -26.43 5.07
C THR A 530 2.25 -25.42 4.95
N GLY A 531 2.09 -24.34 4.18
CA GLY A 531 3.17 -23.39 3.88
C GLY A 531 4.18 -23.90 2.84
N GLU A 532 3.92 -25.03 2.20
CA GLU A 532 4.73 -25.53 1.09
C GLU A 532 4.59 -24.61 -0.13
N GLN A 533 5.72 -24.10 -0.65
CA GLN A 533 5.72 -23.30 -1.87
C GLN A 533 5.49 -24.21 -3.08
N VAL A 534 4.36 -24.04 -3.76
CA VAL A 534 3.92 -24.87 -4.89
C VAL A 534 4.13 -24.21 -6.26
N TRP A 535 4.25 -22.88 -6.32
CA TRP A 535 4.53 -22.16 -7.57
C TRP A 535 5.28 -20.84 -7.31
N SER A 536 5.99 -20.37 -8.34
CA SER A 536 6.55 -19.02 -8.41
C SER A 536 6.44 -18.42 -9.82
N GLY A 537 6.08 -17.14 -9.89
CA GLY A 537 6.05 -16.36 -11.12
C GLY A 537 6.91 -15.11 -10.99
N TYR A 538 7.80 -14.88 -11.96
CA TYR A 538 8.51 -13.60 -12.05
C TYR A 538 7.53 -12.48 -12.38
N THR A 539 7.67 -11.36 -11.68
CA THR A 539 6.84 -10.16 -11.85
C THR A 539 7.70 -8.95 -12.26
N GLY A 540 8.96 -8.92 -11.83
CA GLY A 540 9.91 -7.86 -12.16
C GLY A 540 9.81 -6.62 -11.26
N ASN A 541 9.11 -6.75 -10.14
CA ASN A 541 9.19 -5.84 -9.00
C ASN A 541 8.68 -6.49 -7.70
N LEU A 542 8.63 -5.73 -6.61
CA LEU A 542 7.87 -6.10 -5.44
C LEU A 542 6.36 -5.85 -5.65
N ALA A 543 5.55 -6.82 -5.24
CA ALA A 543 4.10 -6.87 -5.44
C ALA A 543 3.30 -6.00 -4.46
N ALA A 544 2.14 -5.49 -4.89
CA ALA A 544 1.04 -5.15 -3.98
C ALA A 544 0.24 -6.43 -3.61
N ALA A 545 -0.98 -6.28 -3.07
CA ALA A 545 -1.87 -7.42 -2.84
C ALA A 545 -2.43 -7.99 -4.16
N PRO A 546 -2.35 -9.31 -4.39
CA PRO A 546 -3.04 -9.95 -5.51
C PRO A 546 -4.57 -9.97 -5.33
N ILE A 547 -5.27 -10.20 -6.44
CA ILE A 547 -6.71 -10.49 -6.50
C ILE A 547 -6.96 -11.73 -7.35
N SER A 548 -8.15 -12.35 -7.23
CA SER A 548 -8.60 -13.39 -8.16
C SER A 548 -10.03 -13.15 -8.61
N TYR A 549 -10.24 -13.25 -9.92
CA TYR A 549 -11.52 -13.07 -10.61
C TYR A 549 -11.65 -14.13 -11.72
N ALA A 550 -12.86 -14.33 -12.26
CA ALA A 550 -13.09 -15.22 -13.40
C ALA A 550 -13.96 -14.55 -14.47
N LEU A 551 -13.59 -14.72 -15.74
CA LEU A 551 -14.32 -14.17 -16.90
C LEU A 551 -14.40 -15.22 -18.01
N ASP A 552 -15.56 -15.37 -18.64
CA ASP A 552 -15.84 -16.39 -19.67
C ASP A 552 -15.51 -17.84 -19.23
N GLY A 553 -15.59 -18.11 -17.93
CA GLY A 553 -15.20 -19.39 -17.32
C GLY A 553 -13.68 -19.61 -17.15
N VAL A 554 -12.86 -18.57 -17.29
CA VAL A 554 -11.41 -18.59 -17.07
C VAL A 554 -11.07 -17.81 -15.79
N GLN A 555 -10.45 -18.46 -14.81
CA GLN A 555 -9.92 -17.79 -13.62
C GLN A 555 -8.58 -17.09 -13.93
N TYR A 556 -8.40 -15.91 -13.34
CA TYR A 556 -7.20 -15.12 -13.37
C TYR A 556 -6.72 -14.83 -11.93
N ILE A 557 -5.41 -14.73 -11.75
CA ILE A 557 -4.77 -14.06 -10.60
C ILE A 557 -4.17 -12.76 -11.14
N ALA A 558 -4.50 -11.60 -10.57
CA ALA A 558 -3.93 -10.32 -11.00
C ALA A 558 -3.36 -9.51 -9.86
N ILE A 559 -2.42 -8.64 -10.21
CA ILE A 559 -1.51 -7.96 -9.29
C ILE A 559 -1.10 -6.63 -9.93
N ALA A 560 -1.11 -5.56 -9.14
CA ALA A 560 -0.35 -4.35 -9.43
C ALA A 560 0.99 -4.41 -8.67
N GLN A 561 2.07 -3.88 -9.26
CA GLN A 561 3.41 -3.90 -8.68
C GLN A 561 4.17 -2.60 -8.97
N GLY A 562 5.21 -2.34 -8.17
CA GLY A 562 6.11 -1.20 -8.32
C GLY A 562 6.66 -0.78 -6.95
N PHE A 563 7.96 -1.00 -6.72
CA PHE A 563 8.63 -0.75 -5.45
C PHE A 563 8.56 0.74 -5.07
N GLY A 564 8.32 1.02 -3.80
CA GLY A 564 8.16 2.37 -3.30
C GLY A 564 7.61 2.40 -1.89
N GLY A 565 6.71 3.33 -1.63
CA GLY A 565 6.11 3.50 -0.31
C GLY A 565 7.14 3.92 0.76
N GLY A 566 6.78 3.78 2.03
CA GLY A 566 7.65 4.15 3.15
C GLY A 566 8.98 3.40 3.18
N PHE A 567 9.01 2.11 2.80
CA PHE A 567 10.23 1.32 2.85
C PHE A 567 11.30 1.79 1.86
N ALA A 568 10.94 2.15 0.63
CA ALA A 568 11.92 2.66 -0.35
C ALA A 568 12.48 4.05 0.01
N ALA A 569 11.76 4.80 0.84
CA ALA A 569 12.16 6.10 1.36
C ALA A 569 13.05 5.98 2.62
N GLU A 570 12.64 5.19 3.60
CA GLU A 570 13.29 5.10 4.93
C GLU A 570 14.27 3.93 5.09
N GLY A 571 14.10 2.84 4.33
CA GLY A 571 14.95 1.64 4.41
C GLY A 571 16.42 1.86 4.03
N GLY A 572 16.75 3.05 3.51
CA GLY A 572 18.11 3.57 3.44
C GLY A 572 19.08 2.62 2.75
N PRO A 573 20.25 2.32 3.37
CA PRO A 573 21.23 1.39 2.81
C PRO A 573 20.67 0.03 2.39
N VAL A 574 19.69 -0.52 3.12
CA VAL A 574 19.10 -1.84 2.79
C VAL A 574 18.29 -1.76 1.51
N ALA A 575 17.36 -0.79 1.44
CA ALA A 575 16.55 -0.56 0.24
C ALA A 575 17.41 -0.20 -1.00
N HIS A 576 18.53 0.49 -0.77
CA HIS A 576 19.49 0.85 -1.80
C HIS A 576 20.30 -0.35 -2.32
N ASP A 577 20.90 -1.13 -1.42
CA ASP A 577 21.80 -2.25 -1.76
C ASP A 577 21.02 -3.41 -2.43
N TRP A 578 19.70 -3.47 -2.29
CA TRP A 578 18.82 -4.39 -3.04
C TRP A 578 18.74 -4.13 -4.55
N GLY A 579 19.06 -2.91 -5.01
CA GLY A 579 19.15 -2.55 -6.43
C GLY A 579 17.85 -2.63 -7.24
N ILE A 580 16.68 -2.63 -6.58
CA ILE A 580 15.38 -2.76 -7.27
C ILE A 580 15.15 -1.54 -8.18
N ARG A 581 14.91 -1.79 -9.48
CA ARG A 581 14.53 -0.74 -10.43
C ARG A 581 13.03 -0.56 -10.41
N ASN A 582 12.56 0.68 -10.40
CA ASN A 582 11.13 0.95 -10.36
C ASN A 582 10.47 0.67 -11.72
N MET A 583 9.58 -0.32 -11.78
CA MET A 583 8.83 -0.71 -12.98
C MET A 583 7.37 -1.00 -12.61
N SER A 584 6.59 0.07 -12.58
CA SER A 584 5.20 0.06 -12.18
C SER A 584 4.33 -0.60 -13.26
N ARG A 585 3.71 -1.74 -12.95
CA ARG A 585 3.03 -2.61 -13.93
C ARG A 585 1.85 -3.34 -13.30
N VAL A 586 0.84 -3.64 -14.11
CA VAL A 586 -0.22 -4.61 -13.79
C VAL A 586 0.06 -5.91 -14.54
N ILE A 587 -0.07 -7.05 -13.87
CA ILE A 587 0.14 -8.39 -14.46
C ILE A 587 -1.07 -9.25 -14.12
N ALA A 588 -1.57 -10.01 -15.09
CA ALA A 588 -2.55 -11.07 -14.86
C ALA A 588 -1.97 -12.41 -15.30
N PHE A 589 -2.21 -13.45 -14.50
CA PHE A 589 -1.81 -14.83 -14.72
C PHE A 589 -3.06 -15.71 -14.90
N LYS A 590 -2.94 -16.79 -15.69
CA LYS A 590 -3.94 -17.87 -15.78
C LYS A 590 -3.29 -19.21 -16.14
N LEU A 591 -4.04 -20.30 -15.99
CA LEU A 591 -3.61 -21.62 -16.42
C LEU A 591 -3.27 -21.63 -17.92
N GLY A 592 -2.07 -22.10 -18.27
CA GLY A 592 -1.57 -22.13 -19.64
C GLY A 592 -1.24 -20.77 -20.26
N GLY A 593 -1.11 -19.71 -19.44
CA GLY A 593 -0.64 -18.39 -19.89
C GLY A 593 0.80 -18.42 -20.44
N LYS A 594 1.06 -17.66 -21.50
CA LYS A 594 2.32 -17.67 -22.28
C LYS A 594 2.76 -16.30 -22.78
N ALA A 595 2.23 -15.21 -22.22
CA ALA A 595 2.72 -13.87 -22.55
C ALA A 595 4.11 -13.65 -21.93
N GLU A 596 4.98 -12.91 -22.62
CA GLU A 596 6.30 -12.56 -22.11
C GLU A 596 6.24 -11.20 -21.39
N LEU A 597 6.89 -11.10 -20.22
CA LEU A 597 7.10 -9.81 -19.55
C LEU A 597 8.34 -9.13 -20.13
N ALA A 598 8.22 -7.87 -20.54
CA ALA A 598 9.37 -7.10 -20.97
C ALA A 598 10.38 -6.96 -19.79
N PRO A 599 11.68 -7.22 -20.02
CA PRO A 599 12.69 -7.29 -18.97
C PRO A 599 13.05 -5.91 -18.40
N PRO A 600 13.65 -5.85 -17.20
CA PRO A 600 14.09 -4.58 -16.61
C PRO A 600 15.04 -3.78 -17.50
N ARG A 601 14.77 -2.48 -17.66
CA ARG A 601 15.70 -1.56 -18.33
C ARG A 601 17.06 -1.61 -17.64
N VAL A 602 18.13 -1.63 -18.42
CA VAL A 602 19.50 -1.55 -17.90
C VAL A 602 19.89 -0.09 -17.73
N ASP A 603 20.30 0.30 -16.52
CA ASP A 603 20.94 1.60 -16.30
C ASP A 603 22.39 1.52 -16.76
N THR A 604 22.73 2.28 -17.80
CA THR A 604 24.07 2.34 -18.40
C THR A 604 24.79 3.65 -18.07
N ARG A 605 24.38 4.37 -17.03
CA ARG A 605 25.05 5.61 -16.61
C ARG A 605 26.36 5.28 -15.90
N GLU A 606 27.45 5.87 -16.39
CA GLU A 606 28.70 5.96 -15.64
C GLU A 606 28.56 6.96 -14.48
N MET A 607 29.31 6.76 -13.40
CA MET A 607 29.27 7.68 -12.25
C MET A 607 30.07 8.94 -12.58
N PRO A 608 29.50 10.17 -12.49
CA PRO A 608 30.25 11.39 -12.68
C PRO A 608 31.43 11.50 -11.71
N GLN A 609 32.58 11.98 -12.18
CA GLN A 609 33.70 12.30 -11.30
C GLN A 609 33.31 13.48 -10.39
N PRO A 610 33.27 13.32 -9.05
CA PRO A 610 32.85 14.38 -8.15
C PRO A 610 33.89 15.50 -8.05
N ALA A 611 33.43 16.72 -7.74
CA ALA A 611 34.31 17.82 -7.36
C ALA A 611 35.02 17.53 -6.02
N PRO A 612 36.23 18.06 -5.77
CA PRO A 612 36.90 17.89 -4.48
C PRO A 612 36.12 18.57 -3.35
N VAL A 613 36.11 17.93 -2.18
CA VAL A 613 35.61 18.55 -0.93
C VAL A 613 36.54 19.69 -0.53
N THR A 614 35.97 20.84 -0.17
CA THR A 614 36.69 22.04 0.27
C THR A 614 36.36 22.46 1.71
N ALA A 615 35.36 21.83 2.32
CA ALA A 615 34.98 22.00 3.71
C ALA A 615 35.90 21.25 4.69
N ASP A 616 35.92 21.71 5.95
CA ASP A 616 36.52 20.99 7.07
C ASP A 616 35.57 19.95 7.70
N ALA A 617 36.08 19.16 8.65
CA ALA A 617 35.34 18.09 9.32
C ALA A 617 34.14 18.59 10.15
N ALA A 618 34.16 19.82 10.68
CA ALA A 618 33.04 20.36 11.45
C ALA A 618 31.89 20.81 10.52
N VAL A 619 32.21 21.42 9.38
CA VAL A 619 31.23 21.74 8.33
C VAL A 619 30.63 20.46 7.75
N LEU A 620 31.42 19.40 7.52
CA LEU A 620 30.90 18.11 7.07
C LEU A 620 29.96 17.45 8.10
N ALA A 621 30.31 17.49 9.39
CA ALA A 621 29.44 16.97 10.46
C ALA A 621 28.13 17.75 10.60
N ARG A 622 28.18 19.09 10.47
CA ARG A 622 26.97 19.94 10.38
C ARG A 622 26.11 19.56 9.17
N GLY A 623 26.73 19.39 8.01
CA GLY A 623 26.06 18.99 6.78
C GLY A 623 25.35 17.64 6.90
N GLU A 624 25.97 16.68 7.57
CA GLU A 624 25.37 15.39 7.89
C GLU A 624 24.14 15.52 8.81
N VAL A 625 24.23 16.25 9.93
CA VAL A 625 23.09 16.43 10.86
C VAL A 625 21.91 17.13 10.19
N VAL A 626 22.14 18.19 9.41
CA VAL A 626 21.03 18.91 8.75
C VAL A 626 20.44 18.10 7.57
N TYR A 627 21.28 17.39 6.82
CA TYR A 627 20.82 16.40 5.84
C TYR A 627 19.91 15.36 6.49
N GLN A 628 20.36 14.80 7.63
CA GLN A 628 19.68 13.71 8.30
C GLN A 628 18.34 14.15 8.90
N ARG A 629 18.21 15.42 9.29
CA ARG A 629 16.98 16.05 9.78
C ARG A 629 15.96 16.40 8.68
N HIS A 630 16.40 16.78 7.48
CA HIS A 630 15.51 17.38 6.46
C HIS A 630 15.39 16.61 5.13
N CYS A 631 16.37 15.80 4.77
CA CYS A 631 16.50 15.23 3.42
C CYS A 631 16.53 13.70 3.40
N SER A 632 16.95 13.05 4.49
CA SER A 632 17.05 11.58 4.63
C SER A 632 15.73 10.86 4.31
N TYR A 633 14.59 11.38 4.78
CA TYR A 633 13.26 10.84 4.52
C TYR A 633 12.85 10.80 3.03
N CYS A 634 13.59 11.46 2.14
CA CYS A 634 13.38 11.33 0.70
C CYS A 634 14.58 10.74 -0.03
N HIS A 635 15.82 10.97 0.43
CA HIS A 635 17.05 10.57 -0.27
C HIS A 635 17.83 9.42 0.41
N GLY A 636 17.31 8.88 1.52
CA GLY A 636 17.84 7.74 2.28
C GLY A 636 19.10 8.04 3.12
N ASP A 637 19.37 7.24 4.15
CA ASP A 637 20.43 7.53 5.11
C ASP A 637 21.83 7.48 4.48
N GLY A 638 22.56 8.61 4.58
CA GLY A 638 23.80 8.82 3.84
C GLY A 638 23.63 8.77 2.31
N PHE A 639 22.55 9.36 1.79
CA PHE A 639 22.17 9.45 0.37
C PHE A 639 21.83 8.12 -0.31
N ARG A 640 21.62 7.04 0.47
CA ARG A 640 21.27 5.71 -0.04
C ARG A 640 19.75 5.54 -0.09
N THR A 641 19.15 6.10 -1.13
CA THR A 641 17.72 5.92 -1.48
C THR A 641 17.47 4.55 -2.12
N GLY A 642 16.28 3.96 -1.87
CA GLY A 642 15.76 2.79 -2.59
C GLY A 642 15.34 3.05 -4.04
N GLY A 643 15.66 4.21 -4.61
CA GLY A 643 15.50 4.50 -6.05
C GLY A 643 14.16 5.13 -6.45
N VAL A 644 13.27 5.44 -5.50
CA VAL A 644 12.09 6.31 -5.74
C VAL A 644 12.45 7.78 -5.96
N THR A 645 13.68 8.16 -5.63
CA THR A 645 14.25 9.51 -5.71
C THR A 645 15.70 9.46 -6.24
N PRO A 646 16.28 10.58 -6.67
CA PRO A 646 17.69 10.63 -7.07
C PRO A 646 18.64 10.36 -5.90
N ASP A 647 19.61 9.45 -6.11
CA ASP A 647 20.79 9.32 -5.25
C ASP A 647 21.73 10.50 -5.47
N LEU A 648 21.85 11.36 -4.45
CA LEU A 648 22.59 12.63 -4.58
C LEU A 648 24.11 12.43 -4.72
N ARG A 649 24.65 11.23 -4.50
CA ARG A 649 26.08 10.91 -4.75
C ARG A 649 26.39 10.76 -6.23
N TRP A 650 25.37 10.60 -7.08
CA TRP A 650 25.48 10.57 -8.55
C TRP A 650 25.10 11.91 -9.20
N SER A 651 24.99 12.98 -8.41
CA SER A 651 24.77 14.34 -8.91
C SER A 651 25.84 14.74 -9.91
N THR A 652 25.44 15.38 -11.01
CA THR A 652 26.40 15.95 -11.97
C THR A 652 26.97 17.26 -11.42
N ALA A 653 28.08 17.74 -12.01
CA ALA A 653 28.63 19.06 -11.68
C ALA A 653 27.56 20.16 -11.72
N GLN A 654 26.70 20.19 -12.75
CA GLN A 654 25.60 21.14 -12.87
C GLN A 654 24.61 21.11 -11.69
N VAL A 655 24.35 19.95 -11.07
CA VAL A 655 23.49 19.84 -9.88
C VAL A 655 24.19 20.40 -8.64
N HIS A 656 25.51 20.25 -8.54
CA HIS A 656 26.32 20.87 -7.48
C HIS A 656 26.58 22.37 -7.72
N ASP A 657 26.53 22.86 -8.96
CA ASP A 657 26.62 24.27 -9.31
C ASP A 657 25.30 25.00 -9.01
N MET A 658 24.15 24.38 -9.33
CA MET A 658 22.79 24.90 -9.08
C MET A 658 22.25 24.56 -7.68
N TRP A 659 23.10 24.19 -6.73
CA TRP A 659 22.66 23.57 -5.48
C TRP A 659 21.82 24.51 -4.60
N GLN A 660 22.17 25.79 -4.54
CA GLN A 660 21.42 26.79 -3.77
C GLN A 660 20.09 27.11 -4.47
N GLU A 661 20.08 27.20 -5.79
CA GLU A 661 18.87 27.37 -6.61
C GLU A 661 17.90 26.20 -6.44
N ILE A 662 18.40 24.98 -6.25
CA ILE A 662 17.59 23.79 -5.98
C ILE A 662 17.07 23.81 -4.54
N VAL A 663 17.95 23.81 -3.53
CA VAL A 663 17.59 23.59 -2.11
C VAL A 663 16.91 24.81 -1.48
N ILE A 664 17.39 26.02 -1.78
CA ILE A 664 16.86 27.28 -1.24
C ILE A 664 15.92 27.95 -2.26
N GLY A 665 16.27 27.93 -3.54
CA GLY A 665 15.50 28.59 -4.61
C GLY A 665 14.28 27.82 -5.13
N GLY A 666 14.15 26.51 -4.85
CA GLY A 666 13.02 25.70 -5.33
C GLY A 666 13.04 25.37 -6.83
N ALA A 667 14.20 25.43 -7.50
CA ALA A 667 14.31 25.27 -8.96
C ALA A 667 13.83 23.90 -9.53
N LEU A 668 13.52 22.92 -8.67
CA LEU A 668 12.97 21.61 -9.01
C LEU A 668 11.60 21.33 -8.35
N GLU A 669 10.91 22.36 -7.85
CA GLU A 669 9.63 22.25 -7.13
C GLU A 669 8.53 21.59 -7.98
N ALA A 670 8.47 21.91 -9.28
CA ALA A 670 7.57 21.27 -10.25
C ALA A 670 7.86 19.76 -10.49
N ARG A 671 8.91 19.20 -9.87
CA ARG A 671 9.22 17.76 -9.83
C ARG A 671 9.06 17.15 -8.43
N GLY A 672 8.66 17.95 -7.43
CA GLY A 672 8.47 17.56 -6.03
C GLY A 672 9.66 17.87 -5.10
N MET A 673 10.76 18.43 -5.61
CA MET A 673 11.86 18.93 -4.78
C MET A 673 11.61 20.41 -4.44
N VAL A 674 10.86 20.63 -3.36
CA VAL A 674 10.46 21.96 -2.88
C VAL A 674 11.63 22.76 -2.31
N SER A 675 11.46 24.07 -2.12
CA SER A 675 12.37 24.89 -1.31
C SER A 675 12.37 24.47 0.17
N PHE A 676 13.55 24.45 0.77
CA PHE A 676 13.78 24.22 2.21
C PHE A 676 14.20 25.49 2.96
N ARG A 677 14.15 26.67 2.33
CA ARG A 677 14.65 27.96 2.87
C ARG A 677 14.10 28.33 4.26
N ASP A 678 12.90 27.85 4.59
CA ASP A 678 12.20 28.16 5.85
C ASP A 678 12.71 27.27 7.01
N TYR A 679 13.55 26.27 6.70
CA TYR A 679 14.11 25.28 7.65
C TYR A 679 15.64 25.12 7.57
N VAL A 680 16.25 25.47 6.44
CA VAL A 680 17.67 25.24 6.10
C VAL A 680 18.27 26.56 5.61
N SER A 681 19.36 27.03 6.22
CA SER A 681 20.05 28.24 5.76
C SER A 681 20.91 27.99 4.51
N THR A 682 21.37 29.05 3.84
CA THR A 682 22.34 28.94 2.73
C THR A 682 23.61 28.21 3.13
N ASP A 683 24.07 28.42 4.36
CA ASP A 683 25.29 27.83 4.92
C ASP A 683 25.08 26.35 5.27
N ASP A 684 23.88 25.99 5.73
CA ASP A 684 23.49 24.59 5.93
C ASP A 684 23.35 23.87 4.58
N ALA A 685 22.76 24.52 3.57
CA ALA A 685 22.66 23.96 2.22
C ALA A 685 24.05 23.69 1.62
N GLU A 686 25.02 24.60 1.80
CA GLU A 686 26.40 24.36 1.40
C GLU A 686 27.07 23.25 2.22
N ALA A 687 26.82 23.18 3.53
CA ALA A 687 27.32 22.09 4.37
C ALA A 687 26.80 20.72 3.90
N ILE A 688 25.51 20.61 3.55
CA ILE A 688 24.93 19.40 2.95
C ILE A 688 25.59 19.11 1.58
N ARG A 689 25.84 20.13 0.75
CA ARG A 689 26.53 19.95 -0.55
C ARG A 689 27.93 19.35 -0.39
N GLN A 690 28.69 19.85 0.58
CA GLN A 690 30.03 19.37 0.91
C GLN A 690 29.98 17.94 1.48
N TYR A 691 28.97 17.63 2.30
CA TYR A 691 28.72 16.28 2.78
C TYR A 691 28.38 15.31 1.62
N ALA A 692 27.53 15.73 0.68
CA ALA A 692 27.21 14.97 -0.53
C ALA A 692 28.45 14.72 -1.40
N LEU A 693 29.28 15.75 -1.62
CA LEU A 693 30.57 15.61 -2.32
C LEU A 693 31.51 14.64 -1.59
N SER A 694 31.51 14.60 -0.26
CA SER A 694 32.35 13.67 0.52
C SER A 694 31.95 12.21 0.31
N GLU A 695 30.66 11.89 0.43
CA GLU A 695 30.14 10.53 0.18
C GLU A 695 30.24 10.14 -1.31
N ALA A 696 30.07 11.09 -2.24
CA ALA A 696 30.29 10.88 -3.67
C ALA A 696 31.76 10.56 -3.97
N ASN A 697 32.71 11.33 -3.42
CA ASN A 697 34.15 11.07 -3.57
C ASN A 697 34.55 9.70 -2.98
N ARG A 698 33.91 9.27 -1.88
CA ARG A 698 34.10 7.94 -1.30
C ARG A 698 33.63 6.86 -2.27
N LEU A 699 32.37 6.92 -2.70
CA LEU A 699 31.77 5.96 -3.64
C LEU A 699 32.50 5.91 -5.00
N TYR A 700 33.01 7.03 -5.48
CA TYR A 700 33.76 7.09 -6.74
C TYR A 700 35.08 6.30 -6.66
N ARG A 701 35.80 6.36 -5.53
CA ARG A 701 37.02 5.54 -5.29
C ARG A 701 36.71 4.06 -5.07
N GLU A 702 35.54 3.75 -4.51
CA GLU A 702 35.07 2.36 -4.35
C GLU A 702 34.71 1.71 -5.70
N LYS A 703 34.22 2.50 -6.67
CA LYS A 703 33.92 2.07 -8.04
C LYS A 703 35.11 2.13 -9.00
N HIS A 704 36.03 3.07 -8.77
CA HIS A 704 37.27 3.25 -9.54
C HIS A 704 38.47 3.10 -8.58
N PRO A 705 38.77 1.88 -8.11
CA PRO A 705 39.99 1.65 -7.36
C PRO A 705 41.20 2.05 -8.22
N PRO A 706 42.27 2.60 -7.62
CA PRO A 706 43.51 2.82 -8.36
C PRO A 706 44.00 1.48 -8.91
N HIS A 707 44.51 1.48 -10.14
CA HIS A 707 45.31 0.36 -10.61
C HIS A 707 46.61 0.33 -9.81
N ASP A 708 46.96 -0.83 -9.25
CA ASP A 708 48.25 -1.03 -8.59
C ASP A 708 49.38 -0.92 -9.64
N GLU A 709 50.29 0.05 -9.45
CA GLU A 709 51.56 0.23 -10.20
C GLU A 709 52.76 -0.30 -9.42
#